data_AF-A0A9P5NWG0-F1
#
_entry.id   AF-A0A9P5NWG0-F1
#
_cell.length_a   1.000
_cell.length_b   1.000
_cell.length_c   1.000
_cell.angle_alpha   90.00
_cell.angle_beta   90.00
_cell.angle_gamma   90.00
#
_symmetry.space_group_name_H-M   'P 1'
#
loop_
_entity.id
_entity.type
_entity.pdbx_description
1 polymer ?
#
loop_
_entity_poly.entity_id
_entity_poly.type
_entity_poly.pdbx_seq_one_letter_code
_entity_poly.pdbx_strand_id
1 'polypeptide(L)'
;MSSENDKMESTTPAKESKGGGGLPLWLKSTFRSRRTIKTWIRCCVALTGALILMVAREPSQTMGQAAFFCVIVSVMLPPTFALSVFIMAVTVLLFGMLLGWAWGNAAMASALSVRSASLFAQQQAKVQHSLNPNLPAAPQLQVAAFHGAFLDPRSSAVYGAFLFIGSFALGSARAYLPNLTLLSIFGTIVLDIICTTGPLLPQSNYTLAKLFILPTSFYVAVAIASLILVFPESQSHVWLTSLLDSFWTPTLALLRLQSEALASKPSDYEKWAALNARGNELRHNLVNATDSVITQLKLIGLDTSVGRLGPIDLKKINGELKSIMFRAAGLQAFQTFVNDVNVGQQKEAREVDERLQRGDQTPRAVNRFRVLQLKIRERELQHGHDLDSLVPILAEASANLRKSSDSAVESLVDWFQDCNSNRWSAMFSRPTKEQVDQRHETLVKELKSLEDALNEFRSVERVKLIKPYERFFDPQTRTLLKNQDLFASKSLYVCFVFIDTLDAFAESIVSLLRIIVDIDSQRHHAKIWFPGRIAKVTDNIKDNITNGQFKGTQGVLAMGSPDDPASFESSDGGVNSSSSGSTLDDDDEDSDSETVPAEEEAEIRRKEKEMLTEPPARRNPDAFPPTTNFGKSYVKLASILRYFKSAKGIFALRLAFVSVALWIPAVCPSSAWFYYDNKGVWALIMAQTALAVYAGDQIAGFLVRLTGTIAGLLIGMCIWYIGAGLGHGNPYGIVIATTAALAPLFLVRLTGSAIQVGLWTMASVTTVLVVGYSWINANFNPFGNPGVGVTLGWKRALLVIIGFTAAFIVMLFPTALSSRVLVRKTLAAIINESGNIFGGEIEAFLAEEERARNGVYDQKPDTGKDRLTLKERRVRKISRRVITVSTRLRFIRPSLGTAKFEPQLSGTWPAAEYGRLFALQTRMLLSLALLITSFAKLDTKWCSALVHRTPFMNPNFLSDVFTTLTILSNSLMNGSPLPAYLPKLRDRLVYHEYHAGKTSRLTPFMNSRHVSAQKLDEELNPSIDTSSSRSDLGKGNARASRERGALGEHDDDEVLLRSAGPAHVDGSSIGIELDELTLDVLLDEQLPAHSTAVIALSSLIARVDEMVDIVCTLCGQATFRGYDTLQRHYMDREEKAFGGGFSRVGDDNRR
;
A
#
# COMPACT_ATOMS: atom_id res chain seq x y z
N MET A 1 23.84 -25.86 42.18
CA MET A 1 23.42 -25.21 43.45
C MET A 1 24.06 -23.84 43.44
N SER A 2 23.39 -22.70 43.37
CA SER A 2 22.02 -22.28 43.69
C SER A 2 21.44 -21.38 42.60
N SER A 3 20.12 -21.40 42.50
CA SER A 3 19.26 -20.70 41.54
C SER A 3 19.29 -19.17 41.64
N GLU A 4 19.35 -18.48 40.50
CA GLU A 4 18.77 -17.13 40.37
C GLU A 4 18.11 -16.96 38.99
N ASN A 5 16.89 -16.43 39.02
CA ASN A 5 15.99 -16.23 37.90
C ASN A 5 16.50 -15.10 36.99
N ASP A 6 16.82 -15.39 35.74
CA ASP A 6 16.93 -14.35 34.70
C ASP A 6 15.79 -14.43 33.70
N LYS A 7 14.92 -13.41 33.81
CA LYS A 7 13.90 -13.07 32.82
C LYS A 7 14.61 -12.62 31.55
N MET A 8 14.31 -13.32 30.46
CA MET A 8 14.71 -12.97 29.10
C MET A 8 14.12 -11.59 28.74
N GLU A 9 14.93 -10.54 28.90
CA GLU A 9 14.60 -9.17 28.52
C GLU A 9 14.54 -9.07 26.99
N SER A 10 13.35 -8.73 26.50
CA SER A 10 13.13 -8.30 25.12
C SER A 10 14.06 -7.14 24.78
N THR A 11 14.85 -7.29 23.73
CA THR A 11 15.66 -6.23 23.14
C THR A 11 14.79 -5.03 22.76
N THR A 12 14.73 -4.06 23.66
CA THR A 12 14.25 -2.71 23.38
C THR A 12 15.14 -2.07 22.32
N PRO A 13 14.58 -1.38 21.32
CA PRO A 13 15.39 -0.60 20.38
C PRO A 13 16.12 0.50 21.15
N ALA A 14 17.38 0.72 20.76
CA ALA A 14 18.32 1.64 21.39
C ALA A 14 17.66 2.96 21.83
N LYS A 15 17.81 3.28 23.12
CA LYS A 15 17.55 4.62 23.67
C LYS A 15 18.37 5.63 22.86
N GLU A 16 17.69 6.49 22.11
CA GLU A 16 18.27 7.75 21.63
C GLU A 16 18.87 8.50 22.82
N SER A 17 20.12 8.94 22.64
CA SER A 17 20.88 9.67 23.62
C SER A 17 20.14 10.95 24.03
N LYS A 18 19.71 10.99 25.29
CA LYS A 18 19.35 12.24 25.97
C LYS A 18 20.64 13.05 26.17
N GLY A 19 20.87 14.05 25.33
CA GLY A 19 21.99 14.98 25.48
C GLY A 19 21.78 16.27 24.69
N GLY A 20 21.51 17.37 25.40
CA GLY A 20 21.57 18.76 24.89
C GLY A 20 20.26 19.31 24.36
N GLY A 21 19.84 20.47 24.88
CA GLY A 21 18.63 21.23 24.49
C GLY A 21 18.65 21.78 23.06
N GLY A 22 18.77 20.90 22.07
CA GLY A 22 18.55 21.20 20.67
C GLY A 22 17.11 20.86 20.27
N LEU A 23 16.48 21.74 19.48
CA LEU A 23 15.20 21.46 18.82
C LEU A 23 15.21 20.05 18.20
N PRO A 24 14.12 19.26 18.31
CA PRO A 24 14.08 17.90 17.80
C PRO A 24 14.38 17.88 16.29
N LEU A 25 15.07 16.83 15.81
CA LEU A 25 15.65 16.75 14.46
C LEU A 25 14.62 17.03 13.34
N TRP A 26 13.36 16.61 13.52
CA TRP A 26 12.26 16.87 12.59
C TRP A 26 11.86 18.36 12.50
N LEU A 27 12.04 19.12 13.57
CA LEU A 27 11.76 20.55 13.61
C LEU A 27 12.89 21.35 12.95
N LYS A 28 14.13 20.90 13.07
CA LYS A 28 15.28 21.47 12.34
C LYS A 28 15.18 21.24 10.84
N SER A 29 14.72 20.08 10.38
CA SER A 29 14.46 19.83 8.96
C SER A 29 13.26 20.65 8.44
N THR A 30 12.25 20.87 9.28
CA THR A 30 11.07 21.70 8.97
C THR A 30 11.45 23.15 8.63
N PHE A 31 12.26 23.80 9.45
CA PHE A 31 12.72 25.17 9.17
C PHE A 31 13.71 25.27 8.00
N ARG A 32 14.24 24.14 7.51
CA ARG A 32 15.12 24.11 6.34
C ARG A 32 14.34 24.21 5.02
N SER A 33 13.08 23.77 4.99
CA SER A 33 12.24 23.84 3.79
C SER A 33 11.58 25.21 3.65
N ARG A 34 12.04 26.01 2.67
CA ARG A 34 11.46 27.32 2.34
C ARG A 34 9.99 27.22 1.95
N ARG A 35 9.57 26.12 1.33
CA ARG A 35 8.18 25.89 0.92
C ARG A 35 7.25 25.76 2.12
N THR A 36 7.61 24.90 3.06
CA THR A 36 6.82 24.68 4.29
C THR A 36 6.63 25.98 5.06
N ILE A 37 7.66 26.83 5.14
CA ILE A 37 7.58 28.15 5.78
C ILE A 37 6.61 29.08 5.01
N LYS A 38 6.67 29.14 3.68
CA LYS A 38 5.74 29.94 2.87
C LYS A 38 4.28 29.50 3.08
N THR A 39 4.01 28.19 3.04
CA THR A 39 2.68 27.63 3.30
C THR A 39 2.20 27.93 4.73
N TRP A 40 3.10 27.82 5.71
CA TRP A 40 2.82 28.13 7.11
C TRP A 40 2.45 29.60 7.32
N ILE A 41 3.22 30.53 6.74
CA ILE A 41 2.93 31.98 6.79
C ILE A 41 1.55 32.24 6.16
N ARG A 42 1.26 31.66 4.99
CA ARG A 42 -0.04 31.80 4.32
C ARG A 42 -1.20 31.34 5.20
N CYS A 43 -1.05 30.20 5.88
CA CYS A 43 -2.06 29.69 6.82
C CYS A 43 -2.25 30.63 8.02
N CYS A 44 -1.17 31.20 8.56
CA CYS A 44 -1.24 32.17 9.65
C CYS A 44 -1.92 33.48 9.24
N VAL A 45 -1.65 33.96 8.02
CA VAL A 45 -2.31 35.16 7.46
C VAL A 45 -3.81 34.92 7.27
N ALA A 46 -4.20 33.78 6.70
CA ALA A 46 -5.61 33.45 6.52
C ALA A 46 -6.35 33.28 7.86
N LEU A 47 -5.72 32.65 8.85
CA LEU A 47 -6.25 32.55 10.22
C LEU A 47 -6.45 33.93 10.85
N THR A 48 -5.45 34.80 10.72
CA THR A 48 -5.51 36.17 11.26
C THR A 48 -6.63 36.97 10.59
N GLY A 49 -6.78 36.84 9.26
CA GLY A 49 -7.90 37.45 8.53
C GLY A 49 -9.26 36.96 9.02
N ALA A 50 -9.43 35.65 9.26
CA ALA A 50 -10.66 35.09 9.81
C ALA A 50 -10.95 35.59 11.24
N LEU A 51 -9.93 35.70 12.09
CA LEU A 51 -10.06 36.23 13.45
C LEU A 51 -10.43 37.71 13.46
N ILE A 52 -9.85 38.52 12.56
CA ILE A 52 -10.21 39.94 12.41
C ILE A 52 -11.69 40.08 12.03
N LEU A 53 -12.19 39.25 11.09
CA LEU A 53 -13.62 39.27 10.72
C LEU A 53 -14.53 38.87 11.88
N MET A 54 -14.12 37.93 12.73
CA MET A 54 -14.89 37.54 13.93
C MET A 54 -14.99 38.66 14.96
N VAL A 55 -13.90 39.41 15.13
CA VAL A 55 -13.75 40.45 16.16
C VAL A 55 -14.29 41.81 15.69
N ALA A 56 -14.25 42.10 14.40
CA ALA A 56 -14.77 43.34 13.82
C ALA A 56 -16.30 43.43 13.97
N ARG A 57 -16.81 44.59 14.44
CA ARG A 57 -18.21 44.76 14.83
C ARG A 57 -19.21 44.51 13.71
N GLU A 58 -19.01 45.13 12.54
CA GLU A 58 -19.94 44.98 11.41
C GLU A 58 -19.94 43.57 10.80
N PRO A 59 -18.78 42.97 10.43
CA PRO A 59 -18.76 41.60 9.92
C PRO A 59 -19.30 40.59 10.96
N SER A 60 -18.97 40.74 12.24
CA SER A 60 -19.47 39.86 13.29
C SER A 60 -20.99 39.95 13.48
N GLN A 61 -21.57 41.16 13.39
CA GLN A 61 -23.02 41.35 13.43
C GLN A 61 -23.73 40.73 12.22
N THR A 62 -23.16 40.82 11.01
CA THR A 62 -23.73 40.20 9.81
C THR A 62 -23.64 38.67 9.83
N MET A 63 -22.57 38.12 10.41
CA MET A 63 -22.39 36.69 10.66
C MET A 63 -23.34 36.14 11.72
N GLY A 64 -23.75 36.97 12.68
CA GLY A 64 -24.65 36.60 13.77
C GLY A 64 -24.01 35.71 14.83
N GLN A 65 -24.84 34.96 15.55
CA GLN A 65 -24.45 34.20 16.77
C GLN A 65 -23.44 33.07 16.53
N ALA A 66 -23.10 32.75 15.27
CA ALA A 66 -22.14 31.71 14.90
C ALA A 66 -20.91 32.28 14.15
N ALA A 67 -20.56 33.55 14.35
CA ALA A 67 -19.39 34.18 13.72
C ALA A 67 -18.06 33.42 13.96
N PHE A 68 -17.90 32.75 15.11
CA PHE A 68 -16.71 31.92 15.40
C PHE A 68 -16.55 30.75 14.42
N PHE A 69 -17.62 30.32 13.73
CA PHE A 69 -17.57 29.24 12.75
C PHE A 69 -16.64 29.57 11.58
N CYS A 70 -16.51 30.86 11.21
CA CYS A 70 -15.53 31.34 10.22
C CYS A 70 -14.10 30.89 10.60
N VAL A 71 -13.73 31.01 11.87
CA VAL A 71 -12.42 30.63 12.39
C VAL A 71 -12.29 29.11 12.55
N ILE A 72 -13.39 28.39 12.84
CA ILE A 72 -13.38 26.92 12.87
C ILE A 72 -13.05 26.37 11.48
N VAL A 73 -13.72 26.88 10.43
CA VAL A 73 -13.46 26.41 9.05
C VAL A 73 -12.02 26.74 8.62
N SER A 74 -11.46 27.87 9.07
CA SER A 74 -10.06 28.22 8.78
C SER A 74 -9.04 27.26 9.37
N VAL A 75 -9.31 26.75 10.56
CA VAL A 75 -8.49 25.71 11.19
C VAL A 75 -8.76 24.34 10.58
N MET A 76 -9.99 24.01 10.20
CA MET A 76 -10.30 22.68 9.64
C MET A 76 -9.72 22.49 8.24
N LEU A 77 -9.93 23.47 7.35
CA LEU A 77 -9.47 23.47 5.97
C LEU A 77 -8.56 24.68 5.72
N PRO A 78 -7.33 24.70 6.29
CA PRO A 78 -6.39 25.79 6.05
C PRO A 78 -5.99 25.83 4.56
N PRO A 79 -5.55 26.99 4.04
CA PRO A 79 -5.12 27.14 2.65
C PRO A 79 -3.72 26.53 2.43
N THR A 80 -3.60 25.22 2.63
CA THR A 80 -2.35 24.47 2.45
C THR A 80 -2.18 23.96 1.02
N PHE A 81 -3.28 23.72 0.32
CA PHE A 81 -3.30 23.15 -1.03
C PHE A 81 -3.07 24.21 -2.11
N ALA A 82 -2.79 23.76 -3.34
CA ALA A 82 -2.84 24.62 -4.53
C ALA A 82 -4.26 25.15 -4.76
N LEU A 83 -4.36 26.26 -5.48
CA LEU A 83 -5.62 27.00 -5.69
C LEU A 83 -6.75 26.11 -6.24
N SER A 84 -6.49 25.35 -7.30
CA SER A 84 -7.48 24.48 -7.97
C SER A 84 -8.04 23.40 -7.03
N VAL A 85 -7.15 22.71 -6.30
CA VAL A 85 -7.53 21.68 -5.31
C VAL A 85 -8.32 22.29 -4.16
N PHE A 86 -7.93 23.48 -3.70
CA PHE A 86 -8.63 24.18 -2.63
C PHE A 86 -10.03 24.62 -3.07
N ILE A 87 -10.19 25.17 -4.27
CA ILE A 87 -11.50 25.55 -4.83
C ILE A 87 -12.41 24.32 -4.91
N MET A 88 -11.91 23.19 -5.40
CA MET A 88 -12.67 21.94 -5.43
C MET A 88 -13.08 21.47 -4.03
N ALA A 89 -12.17 21.52 -3.05
CA ALA A 89 -12.50 21.14 -1.67
C ALA A 89 -13.58 22.05 -1.07
N VAL A 90 -13.53 23.35 -1.37
CA VAL A 90 -14.52 24.34 -0.94
C VAL A 90 -15.86 24.15 -1.65
N THR A 91 -15.89 23.85 -2.96
CA THR A 91 -17.16 23.60 -3.66
C THR A 91 -17.83 22.34 -3.13
N VAL A 92 -17.07 21.29 -2.85
CA VAL A 92 -17.57 20.09 -2.17
C VAL A 92 -18.09 20.43 -0.77
N LEU A 93 -17.38 21.25 0.01
CA LEU A 93 -17.82 21.71 1.33
C LEU A 93 -19.18 22.43 1.24
N LEU A 94 -19.29 23.43 0.36
CA LEU A 94 -20.49 24.25 0.19
C LEU A 94 -21.66 23.43 -0.36
N PHE A 95 -21.40 22.54 -1.31
CA PHE A 95 -22.42 21.62 -1.83
C PHE A 95 -22.98 20.72 -0.71
N GLY A 96 -22.14 20.30 0.24
CA GLY A 96 -22.56 19.48 1.38
C GLY A 96 -23.49 20.24 2.32
N MET A 97 -23.13 21.48 2.65
CA MET A 97 -23.99 22.37 3.44
C MET A 97 -25.33 22.63 2.75
N LEU A 98 -25.33 22.83 1.43
CA LEU A 98 -26.54 23.04 0.64
C LEU A 98 -27.43 21.78 0.57
N LEU A 99 -26.83 20.60 0.48
CA LEU A 99 -27.56 19.33 0.50
C LEU A 99 -28.22 19.12 1.88
N GLY A 100 -27.47 19.34 2.97
CA GLY A 100 -28.02 19.32 4.33
C GLY A 100 -29.14 20.33 4.53
N TRP A 101 -29.01 21.54 3.96
CA TRP A 101 -30.04 22.58 3.97
C TRP A 101 -31.29 22.16 3.19
N ALA A 102 -31.14 21.63 1.97
CA ALA A 102 -32.25 21.18 1.14
C ALA A 102 -33.04 20.05 1.83
N TRP A 103 -32.34 19.07 2.39
CA TRP A 103 -32.97 17.97 3.14
C TRP A 103 -33.63 18.45 4.44
N GLY A 104 -32.98 19.37 5.17
CA GLY A 104 -33.56 19.99 6.36
C GLY A 104 -34.80 20.83 6.08
N ASN A 105 -34.85 21.55 4.96
CA ASN A 105 -36.04 22.29 4.53
C ASN A 105 -37.18 21.35 4.14
N ALA A 106 -36.88 20.23 3.48
CA ALA A 106 -37.87 19.19 3.20
C ALA A 106 -38.45 18.65 4.52
N ALA A 107 -37.60 18.39 5.52
CA ALA A 107 -38.05 17.99 6.85
C ALA A 107 -38.97 19.05 7.48
N MET A 108 -38.62 20.33 7.39
CA MET A 108 -39.44 21.43 7.94
C MET A 108 -40.79 21.54 7.24
N ALA A 109 -40.83 21.47 5.90
CA ALA A 109 -42.07 21.53 5.14
C ALA A 109 -43.00 20.35 5.48
N SER A 110 -42.46 19.13 5.56
CA SER A 110 -43.21 17.94 5.96
C SER A 110 -43.65 17.99 7.43
N ALA A 111 -42.85 18.56 8.33
CA ALA A 111 -43.19 18.64 9.74
C ALA A 111 -44.27 19.68 10.04
N LEU A 112 -44.35 20.75 9.24
CA LEU A 112 -45.40 21.77 9.36
C LEU A 112 -46.74 21.30 8.79
N SER A 113 -46.76 20.46 7.75
CA SER A 113 -48.02 19.94 7.19
C SER A 113 -48.75 18.99 8.13
N VAL A 114 -48.03 18.31 9.03
CA VAL A 114 -48.60 17.36 10.00
C VAL A 114 -48.97 18.03 11.34
N ARG A 115 -48.56 19.30 11.54
CA ARG A 115 -48.78 20.03 12.80
C ARG A 115 -50.26 20.33 13.03
N SER A 116 -50.72 20.15 14.26
CA SER A 116 -52.12 20.39 14.61
C SER A 116 -52.44 21.88 14.82
N ALA A 117 -53.36 22.42 14.02
CA ALA A 117 -53.73 23.83 14.07
C ALA A 117 -54.40 24.23 15.41
N SER A 118 -55.22 23.34 15.98
CA SER A 118 -55.92 23.56 17.26
C SER A 118 -54.96 23.64 18.44
N LEU A 119 -54.00 22.71 18.52
CA LEU A 119 -52.98 22.68 19.57
C LEU A 119 -52.07 23.91 19.48
N PHE A 120 -51.69 24.31 18.27
CA PHE A 120 -50.90 25.51 18.05
C PHE A 120 -51.63 26.77 18.54
N ALA A 121 -52.92 26.94 18.22
CA ALA A 121 -53.71 28.07 18.70
C ALA A 121 -53.78 28.10 20.25
N GLN A 122 -53.92 26.94 20.89
CA GLN A 122 -53.92 26.81 22.35
C GLN A 122 -52.55 27.16 22.97
N GLN A 123 -51.45 26.68 22.38
CA GLN A 123 -50.08 27.02 22.81
C GLN A 123 -49.80 28.51 22.67
N GLN A 124 -50.21 29.12 21.55
CA GLN A 124 -50.04 30.54 21.30
C GLN A 124 -50.81 31.39 22.30
N ALA A 125 -52.06 31.04 22.60
CA ALA A 125 -52.85 31.72 23.62
C ALA A 125 -52.20 31.60 25.02
N LYS A 126 -51.73 30.40 25.39
CA LYS A 126 -51.05 30.16 26.68
C LYS A 126 -49.79 31.01 26.82
N VAL A 127 -48.98 31.11 25.77
CA VAL A 127 -47.76 31.92 25.79
C VAL A 127 -48.10 33.42 25.81
N GLN A 128 -49.12 33.86 25.08
CA GLN A 128 -49.64 35.24 25.11
C GLN A 128 -50.10 35.68 26.51
N HIS A 129 -50.73 34.79 27.27
CA HIS A 129 -51.10 35.09 28.65
C HIS A 129 -49.91 35.12 29.64
N SER A 130 -48.80 34.45 29.30
CA SER A 130 -47.58 34.44 30.13
C SER A 130 -46.59 35.57 29.83
N LEU A 131 -46.87 36.39 28.81
CA LEU A 131 -46.02 37.49 28.38
C LEU A 131 -46.18 38.71 29.31
N ASN A 132 -45.06 39.29 29.73
CA ASN A 132 -45.07 40.53 30.49
C ASN A 132 -45.35 41.72 29.55
N PRO A 133 -46.41 42.51 29.79
CA PRO A 133 -46.79 43.62 28.89
C PRO A 133 -45.79 44.78 28.89
N ASN A 134 -44.92 44.87 29.91
CA ASN A 134 -43.94 45.95 30.07
C ASN A 134 -42.62 45.72 29.31
N LEU A 135 -42.46 44.60 28.62
CA LEU A 135 -41.24 44.22 27.92
C LEU A 135 -41.54 43.87 26.45
N PRO A 136 -40.58 44.03 25.52
CA PRO A 136 -40.79 43.66 24.12
C PRO A 136 -41.19 42.18 23.96
N ALA A 137 -42.22 41.91 23.15
CA ALA A 137 -42.79 40.57 23.00
C ALA A 137 -41.89 39.58 22.23
N ALA A 138 -41.09 40.06 21.28
CA ALA A 138 -40.25 39.22 20.41
C ALA A 138 -39.20 38.37 21.18
N PRO A 139 -38.35 38.92 22.08
CA PRO A 139 -37.38 38.12 22.83
C PRO A 139 -38.05 37.16 23.82
N GLN A 140 -39.18 37.54 24.42
CA GLN A 140 -39.93 36.68 25.33
C GLN A 140 -40.54 35.47 24.59
N LEU A 141 -41.06 35.68 23.37
CA LEU A 141 -41.58 34.61 22.52
C LEU A 141 -40.48 33.63 22.11
N GLN A 142 -39.28 34.13 21.83
CA GLN A 142 -38.11 33.30 21.53
C GLN A 142 -37.68 32.46 22.73
N VAL A 143 -37.65 33.05 23.94
CA VAL A 143 -37.36 32.30 25.18
C VAL A 143 -38.40 31.21 25.43
N ALA A 144 -39.69 31.52 25.27
CA ALA A 144 -40.75 30.52 25.37
C ALA A 144 -40.61 29.39 24.33
N ALA A 145 -40.13 29.70 23.12
CA ALA A 145 -39.83 28.70 22.11
C ALA A 145 -38.70 27.76 22.55
N PHE A 146 -37.60 28.27 23.12
CA PHE A 146 -36.50 27.44 23.65
C PHE A 146 -36.87 26.64 24.92
N HIS A 147 -37.88 27.08 25.68
CA HIS A 147 -38.49 26.29 26.74
C HIS A 147 -39.39 25.15 26.20
N GLY A 148 -39.52 25.02 24.88
CA GLY A 148 -40.30 23.96 24.26
C GLY A 148 -41.81 24.19 24.30
N ALA A 149 -42.28 25.42 24.55
CA ALA A 149 -43.71 25.74 24.65
C ALA A 149 -44.48 25.46 23.35
N PHE A 150 -43.79 25.47 22.21
CA PHE A 150 -44.33 25.20 20.87
C PHE A 150 -43.95 23.81 20.33
N LEU A 151 -43.53 22.86 21.16
CA LEU A 151 -43.26 21.49 20.70
C LEU A 151 -44.57 20.75 20.41
N ASP A 152 -44.65 20.10 19.24
CA ASP A 152 -45.72 19.16 18.87
C ASP A 152 -45.08 17.77 18.64
N PRO A 153 -45.52 16.70 19.33
CA PRO A 153 -44.99 15.35 19.14
C PRO A 153 -45.05 14.85 17.70
N ARG A 154 -46.06 15.26 16.92
CA ARG A 154 -46.21 14.81 15.53
C ARG A 154 -45.16 15.43 14.61
N SER A 155 -45.02 16.76 14.70
CA SER A 155 -44.02 17.52 13.96
C SER A 155 -42.60 17.06 14.33
N SER A 156 -42.38 16.83 15.63
CA SER A 156 -41.16 16.27 16.20
C SER A 156 -40.80 14.90 15.60
N ALA A 157 -41.75 13.96 15.55
CA ALA A 157 -41.51 12.63 14.98
C ALA A 157 -41.09 12.68 13.50
N VAL A 158 -41.65 13.61 12.71
CA VAL A 158 -41.25 13.84 11.32
C VAL A 158 -39.79 14.30 11.25
N TYR A 159 -39.38 15.28 12.06
CA TYR A 159 -37.98 15.71 12.11
C TYR A 159 -37.03 14.57 12.51
N GLY A 160 -37.43 13.71 13.45
CA GLY A 160 -36.64 12.54 13.85
C GLY A 160 -36.47 11.52 12.72
N ALA A 161 -37.53 11.24 11.95
CA ALA A 161 -37.46 10.36 10.79
C ALA A 161 -36.54 10.92 9.69
N PHE A 162 -36.65 12.22 9.39
CA PHE A 162 -35.78 12.89 8.42
C PHE A 162 -34.33 12.95 8.88
N LEU A 163 -34.08 13.15 10.17
CA LEU A 163 -32.74 13.10 10.77
C LEU A 163 -32.15 11.70 10.63
N PHE A 164 -32.92 10.64 10.91
CA PHE A 164 -32.48 9.25 10.74
C PHE A 164 -32.12 8.94 9.29
N ILE A 165 -33.01 9.25 8.34
CA ILE A 165 -32.78 8.97 6.91
C ILE A 165 -31.62 9.80 6.37
N GLY A 166 -31.56 11.09 6.71
CA GLY A 166 -30.51 11.99 6.22
C GLY A 166 -29.13 11.64 6.78
N SER A 167 -29.02 11.36 8.08
CA SER A 167 -27.77 10.90 8.70
C SER A 167 -27.35 9.52 8.19
N PHE A 168 -28.30 8.61 7.91
CA PHE A 168 -28.01 7.32 7.28
C PHE A 168 -27.48 7.50 5.84
N ALA A 169 -28.10 8.35 5.03
CA ALA A 169 -27.68 8.59 3.65
C ALA A 169 -26.30 9.25 3.58
N LEU A 170 -26.05 10.28 4.41
CA LEU A 170 -24.75 10.95 4.49
C LEU A 170 -23.68 10.05 5.13
N GLY A 171 -24.03 9.22 6.10
CA GLY A 171 -23.16 8.20 6.68
C GLY A 171 -22.78 7.12 5.67
N SER A 172 -23.73 6.70 4.83
CA SER A 172 -23.49 5.79 3.72
C SER A 172 -22.57 6.44 2.68
N ALA A 173 -22.82 7.69 2.30
CA ALA A 173 -21.94 8.44 1.40
C ALA A 173 -20.51 8.52 1.97
N ARG A 174 -20.35 8.72 3.28
CA ARG A 174 -19.04 8.71 3.96
C ARG A 174 -18.35 7.35 3.93
N ALA A 175 -19.11 6.25 4.02
CA ALA A 175 -18.57 4.88 4.03
C ALA A 175 -18.24 4.36 2.61
N TYR A 176 -19.00 4.76 1.60
CA TYR A 176 -18.80 4.31 0.22
C TYR A 176 -17.89 5.25 -0.58
N LEU A 177 -17.99 6.55 -0.33
CA LEU A 177 -17.24 7.59 -1.04
C LEU A 177 -16.38 8.36 -0.01
N PRO A 178 -15.21 7.82 0.41
CA PRO A 178 -14.35 8.48 1.39
C PRO A 178 -13.90 9.88 0.93
N ASN A 179 -13.87 10.11 -0.37
CA ASN A 179 -13.52 11.38 -1.00
C ASN A 179 -14.54 12.49 -0.67
N LEU A 180 -15.80 12.11 -0.42
CA LEU A 180 -16.90 12.98 -0.03
C LEU A 180 -17.11 13.00 1.49
N THR A 181 -16.11 12.58 2.29
CA THR A 181 -16.19 12.67 3.75
C THR A 181 -16.44 14.10 4.23
N LEU A 182 -15.78 15.08 3.61
CA LEU A 182 -15.96 16.50 3.95
C LEU A 182 -17.39 16.98 3.63
N LEU A 183 -17.94 16.58 2.47
CA LEU A 183 -19.33 16.81 2.08
C LEU A 183 -20.29 16.28 3.15
N SER A 184 -20.10 15.03 3.54
CA SER A 184 -20.95 14.33 4.50
C SER A 184 -20.90 14.98 5.89
N ILE A 185 -19.71 15.37 6.38
CA ILE A 185 -19.54 16.00 7.70
C ILE A 185 -20.26 17.35 7.76
N PHE A 186 -20.02 18.25 6.78
CA PHE A 186 -20.68 19.56 6.82
C PHE A 186 -22.17 19.48 6.48
N GLY A 187 -22.57 18.52 5.64
CA GLY A 187 -23.99 18.24 5.39
C GLY A 187 -24.73 17.71 6.62
N THR A 188 -24.10 16.82 7.40
CA THR A 188 -24.67 16.30 8.66
C THR A 188 -24.76 17.40 9.72
N ILE A 189 -23.73 18.24 9.88
CA ILE A 189 -23.78 19.38 10.82
C ILE A 189 -24.98 20.31 10.52
N VAL A 190 -25.16 20.72 9.26
CA VAL A 190 -26.27 21.59 8.87
C VAL A 190 -27.62 20.90 9.09
N LEU A 191 -27.70 19.61 8.75
CA LEU A 191 -28.90 18.80 8.98
C LEU A 191 -29.25 18.70 10.48
N ASP A 192 -28.27 18.41 11.33
CA ASP A 192 -28.46 18.27 12.78
C ASP A 192 -29.02 19.56 13.37
N ILE A 193 -28.49 20.70 12.96
CA ILE A 193 -28.93 22.00 13.46
C ILE A 193 -30.38 22.25 13.03
N ILE A 194 -30.72 22.08 11.75
CA ILE A 194 -32.09 22.31 11.27
C ILE A 194 -33.08 21.36 11.96
N CYS A 195 -32.75 20.07 12.07
CA CYS A 195 -33.60 19.08 12.74
C CYS A 195 -33.67 19.28 14.27
N THR A 196 -32.67 19.92 14.88
CA THR A 196 -32.65 20.21 16.32
C THR A 196 -33.40 21.50 16.64
N THR A 197 -33.21 22.59 15.89
CA THR A 197 -33.88 23.88 16.18
C THR A 197 -35.23 24.01 15.50
N GLY A 198 -35.47 23.29 14.40
CA GLY A 198 -36.71 23.32 13.62
C GLY A 198 -37.97 22.92 14.39
N PRO A 199 -37.97 21.86 15.23
CA PRO A 199 -39.14 21.45 16.02
C PRO A 199 -39.66 22.55 16.97
N LEU A 200 -38.80 23.46 17.41
CA LEU A 200 -39.17 24.57 18.30
C LEU A 200 -39.93 25.69 17.59
N LEU A 201 -39.74 25.81 16.27
CA LEU A 201 -40.26 26.93 15.50
C LEU A 201 -41.66 26.59 14.98
N PRO A 202 -42.70 27.35 15.36
CA PRO A 202 -44.06 27.10 14.86
C PRO A 202 -44.28 27.57 13.42
N GLN A 203 -43.41 28.44 12.90
CA GLN A 203 -43.50 29.02 11.56
C GLN A 203 -42.36 28.53 10.67
N SER A 204 -42.60 28.49 9.36
CA SER A 204 -41.58 28.14 8.37
C SER A 204 -40.44 29.16 8.35
N ASN A 205 -39.24 28.71 8.70
CA ASN A 205 -38.01 29.49 8.57
C ASN A 205 -36.94 28.67 7.84
N TYR A 206 -37.01 28.71 6.51
CA TYR A 206 -36.06 28.05 5.63
C TYR A 206 -34.67 28.71 5.60
N THR A 207 -34.48 29.82 6.33
CA THR A 207 -33.21 30.56 6.33
C THR A 207 -32.25 30.17 7.45
N LEU A 208 -32.60 29.15 8.24
CA LEU A 208 -31.84 28.72 9.41
C LEU A 208 -30.38 28.34 9.07
N ALA A 209 -30.14 27.78 7.88
CA ALA A 209 -28.79 27.46 7.41
C ALA A 209 -27.89 28.68 7.17
N LYS A 210 -28.45 29.90 7.03
CA LYS A 210 -27.65 31.13 6.88
C LYS A 210 -26.69 31.33 8.06
N LEU A 211 -27.05 30.82 9.25
CA LEU A 211 -26.23 30.87 10.46
C LEU A 211 -24.82 30.27 10.25
N PHE A 212 -24.67 29.27 9.37
CA PHE A 212 -23.39 28.60 9.13
C PHE A 212 -22.83 28.85 7.73
N ILE A 213 -23.70 28.94 6.72
CA ILE A 213 -23.28 29.19 5.33
C ILE A 213 -22.60 30.57 5.21
N LEU A 214 -23.13 31.58 5.91
CA LEU A 214 -22.62 32.95 5.82
C LEU A 214 -21.23 33.10 6.46
N PRO A 215 -20.95 32.68 7.71
CA PRO A 215 -19.57 32.68 8.23
C PRO A 215 -18.59 31.86 7.37
N THR A 216 -19.05 30.77 6.76
CA THR A 216 -18.23 29.94 5.88
C THR A 216 -17.84 30.67 4.60
N SER A 217 -18.75 31.40 3.97
CA SER A 217 -18.47 32.11 2.72
C SER A 217 -17.45 33.24 2.90
N PHE A 218 -17.48 33.95 4.03
CA PHE A 218 -16.45 34.93 4.40
C PHE A 218 -15.07 34.29 4.51
N TYR A 219 -14.96 33.15 5.20
CA TYR A 219 -13.68 32.43 5.27
C TYR A 219 -13.20 32.00 3.89
N VAL A 220 -14.08 31.44 3.07
CA VAL A 220 -13.76 31.01 1.70
C VAL A 220 -13.17 32.16 0.89
N ALA A 221 -13.75 33.36 0.99
CA ALA A 221 -13.22 34.55 0.32
C ALA A 221 -11.81 34.92 0.81
N VAL A 222 -11.59 34.93 2.13
CA VAL A 222 -10.26 35.18 2.72
C VAL A 222 -9.24 34.13 2.30
N ALA A 223 -9.63 32.86 2.27
CA ALA A 223 -8.75 31.76 1.90
C ALA A 223 -8.34 31.83 0.43
N ILE A 224 -9.28 32.09 -0.48
CA ILE A 224 -9.00 32.29 -1.91
C ILE A 224 -8.10 33.52 -2.11
N ALA A 225 -8.38 34.64 -1.42
CA ALA A 225 -7.54 35.83 -1.48
C ALA A 225 -6.11 35.53 -0.98
N SER A 226 -5.96 34.76 0.11
CA SER A 226 -4.64 34.36 0.62
C SER A 226 -3.88 33.46 -0.35
N LEU A 227 -4.56 32.59 -1.10
CA LEU A 227 -3.94 31.72 -2.10
C LEU A 227 -3.46 32.47 -3.35
N ILE A 228 -4.14 33.56 -3.71
CA ILE A 228 -3.80 34.40 -4.86
C ILE A 228 -2.70 35.41 -4.49
N LEU A 229 -2.81 36.07 -3.33
CA LEU A 229 -1.95 37.18 -2.94
C LEU A 229 -0.68 36.75 -2.19
N VAL A 230 -0.75 35.69 -1.37
CA VAL A 230 0.35 35.27 -0.49
C VAL A 230 1.01 34.01 -1.04
N PHE A 231 2.11 34.18 -1.76
CA PHE A 231 2.87 33.08 -2.40
C PHE A 231 1.97 32.14 -3.24
N PRO A 232 1.50 32.59 -4.41
CA PRO A 232 0.69 31.75 -5.29
C PRO A 232 1.50 30.53 -5.75
N GLU A 233 0.96 29.34 -5.50
CA GLU A 233 1.54 28.07 -5.93
C GLU A 233 0.58 27.36 -6.89
N SER A 234 1.07 27.00 -8.09
CA SER A 234 0.35 26.10 -8.99
C SER A 234 0.57 24.65 -8.58
N GLN A 235 -0.40 23.78 -8.87
CA GLN A 235 -0.31 22.34 -8.65
C GLN A 235 0.87 21.74 -9.43
N SER A 236 1.18 22.24 -10.62
CA SER A 236 2.35 21.81 -11.39
C SER A 236 3.69 22.13 -10.71
N HIS A 237 3.79 23.26 -10.00
CA HIS A 237 4.98 23.62 -9.22
C HIS A 237 5.10 22.74 -7.98
N VAL A 238 3.98 22.53 -7.29
CA VAL A 238 3.88 21.63 -6.13
C VAL A 238 4.29 20.20 -6.52
N TRP A 239 3.80 19.72 -7.67
CA TRP A 239 4.08 18.38 -8.17
C TRP A 239 5.56 18.20 -8.52
N LEU A 240 6.16 19.11 -9.31
CA LEU A 240 7.60 19.04 -9.64
C LEU A 240 8.49 19.12 -8.40
N THR A 241 8.14 19.98 -7.44
CA THR A 241 8.89 20.05 -6.17
C THR A 241 8.77 18.74 -5.39
N SER A 242 7.57 18.14 -5.34
CA SER A 242 7.37 16.85 -4.70
C SER A 242 8.12 15.72 -5.42
N LEU A 243 8.22 15.78 -6.75
CA LEU A 243 8.98 14.83 -7.55
C LEU A 243 10.47 14.92 -7.21
N LEU A 244 11.05 16.12 -7.15
CA LEU A 244 12.45 16.34 -6.78
C LEU A 244 12.76 15.88 -5.35
N ASP A 245 12.03 16.42 -4.38
CA ASP A 245 12.32 16.21 -2.96
C ASP A 245 11.95 14.80 -2.49
N SER A 246 10.82 14.26 -2.95
CA SER A 246 10.25 13.02 -2.41
C SER A 246 10.56 11.78 -3.25
N PHE A 247 10.77 11.92 -4.58
CA PHE A 247 11.03 10.77 -5.46
C PHE A 247 12.51 10.67 -5.84
N TRP A 248 13.10 11.73 -6.40
CA TRP A 248 14.47 11.68 -6.89
C TRP A 248 15.51 11.65 -5.77
N THR A 249 15.30 12.41 -4.68
CA THR A 249 16.24 12.41 -3.55
C THR A 249 16.41 11.01 -2.91
N PRO A 250 15.33 10.24 -2.60
CA PRO A 250 15.49 8.86 -2.16
C PRO A 250 16.08 7.92 -3.22
N THR A 251 15.79 8.16 -4.51
CA THR A 251 16.35 7.35 -5.61
C THR A 251 17.86 7.50 -5.69
N LEU A 252 18.39 8.74 -5.64
CA LEU A 252 19.83 9.01 -5.55
C LEU A 252 20.44 8.41 -4.28
N ALA A 253 19.75 8.54 -3.15
CA ALA A 253 20.23 7.96 -1.89
C ALA A 253 20.33 6.43 -1.95
N LEU A 254 19.41 5.74 -2.63
CA LEU A 254 19.47 4.29 -2.85
C LEU A 254 20.66 3.89 -3.74
N LEU A 255 20.91 4.62 -4.82
CA LEU A 255 22.06 4.39 -5.69
C LEU A 255 23.39 4.59 -4.95
N ARG A 256 23.50 5.66 -4.15
CA ARG A 256 24.68 5.93 -3.33
C ARG A 256 24.87 4.91 -2.21
N LEU A 257 23.78 4.42 -1.62
CA LEU A 257 23.82 3.34 -0.63
C LEU A 257 24.40 2.05 -1.21
N GLN A 258 24.17 1.74 -2.49
CA GLN A 258 24.84 0.60 -3.14
C GLN A 258 26.35 0.76 -3.16
N SER A 259 26.83 1.96 -3.50
CA SER A 259 28.26 2.27 -3.49
C SER A 259 28.87 2.16 -2.09
N GLU A 260 28.15 2.63 -1.06
CA GLU A 260 28.53 2.50 0.35
C GLU A 260 28.56 1.03 0.79
N ALA A 261 27.57 0.23 0.39
CA ALA A 261 27.47 -1.18 0.74
C ALA A 261 28.60 -2.01 0.10
N LEU A 262 28.90 -1.79 -1.17
CA LEU A 262 29.99 -2.50 -1.88
C LEU A 262 31.39 -2.16 -1.34
N ALA A 263 31.56 -1.01 -0.68
CA ALA A 263 32.80 -0.65 0.00
C ALA A 263 33.00 -1.39 1.34
N SER A 264 31.92 -1.96 1.90
CA SER A 264 31.95 -2.71 3.16
C SER A 264 32.06 -4.22 2.93
N LYS A 265 32.71 -4.94 3.86
CA LYS A 265 32.85 -6.39 3.77
C LYS A 265 31.56 -7.10 4.20
N PRO A 266 31.00 -8.04 3.41
CA PRO A 266 29.79 -8.82 3.75
C PRO A 266 29.81 -9.51 5.12
N SER A 267 30.99 -9.88 5.63
CA SER A 267 31.15 -10.47 6.97
C SER A 267 30.99 -9.49 8.16
N ASP A 268 30.98 -8.17 7.93
CA ASP A 268 30.65 -7.17 8.97
C ASP A 268 29.12 -7.12 9.21
N TYR A 269 28.59 -8.11 9.95
CA TYR A 269 27.16 -8.30 10.08
C TYR A 269 26.37 -7.10 10.62
N GLU A 270 26.89 -6.40 11.62
CA GLU A 270 26.20 -5.25 12.23
C GLU A 270 26.08 -4.06 11.28
N LYS A 271 27.17 -3.76 10.54
CA LYS A 271 27.19 -2.68 9.55
C LYS A 271 26.25 -2.99 8.39
N TRP A 272 26.26 -4.23 7.90
CA TRP A 272 25.35 -4.65 6.83
C TRP A 272 23.88 -4.62 7.27
N ALA A 273 23.58 -5.01 8.51
CA ALA A 273 22.23 -4.91 9.06
C ALA A 273 21.76 -3.45 9.15
N ALA A 274 22.62 -2.53 9.58
CA ALA A 274 22.32 -1.10 9.64
C ALA A 274 22.10 -0.50 8.23
N LEU A 275 22.96 -0.83 7.26
CA LEU A 275 22.82 -0.41 5.86
C LEU A 275 21.52 -0.94 5.24
N ASN A 276 21.18 -2.21 5.47
CA ASN A 276 19.94 -2.79 4.98
C ASN A 276 18.69 -2.17 5.65
N ALA A 277 18.77 -1.81 6.94
CA ALA A 277 17.70 -1.08 7.62
C ALA A 277 17.46 0.29 6.98
N ARG A 278 18.54 1.04 6.72
CA ARG A 278 18.50 2.35 6.02
C ARG A 278 17.97 2.21 4.59
N GLY A 279 18.40 1.19 3.85
CA GLY A 279 17.89 0.88 2.51
C GLY A 279 16.39 0.58 2.51
N ASN A 280 15.91 -0.21 3.48
CA ASN A 280 14.48 -0.50 3.63
C ASN A 280 13.67 0.77 3.89
N GLU A 281 14.17 1.67 4.73
CA GLU A 281 13.52 2.96 4.99
C GLU A 281 13.44 3.82 3.73
N LEU A 282 14.55 3.99 3.00
CA LEU A 282 14.59 4.73 1.74
C LEU A 282 13.65 4.16 0.69
N ARG A 283 13.62 2.83 0.54
CA ARG A 283 12.69 2.13 -0.37
C ARG A 283 11.23 2.37 0.04
N HIS A 284 10.92 2.28 1.33
CA HIS A 284 9.58 2.57 1.83
C HIS A 284 9.17 4.02 1.54
N ASN A 285 10.08 4.97 1.76
CA ASN A 285 9.86 6.38 1.48
C ASN A 285 9.65 6.62 -0.01
N LEU A 286 10.47 6.02 -0.89
CA LEU A 286 10.36 6.13 -2.34
C LEU A 286 8.98 5.69 -2.82
N VAL A 287 8.54 4.47 -2.47
CA VAL A 287 7.25 3.99 -2.98
C VAL A 287 6.08 4.79 -2.40
N ASN A 288 6.15 5.23 -1.13
CA ASN A 288 5.12 6.10 -0.55
C ASN A 288 5.07 7.47 -1.26
N ALA A 289 6.23 8.01 -1.62
CA ALA A 289 6.33 9.25 -2.37
C ALA A 289 5.78 9.11 -3.79
N THR A 290 6.06 8.00 -4.48
CA THR A 290 5.54 7.71 -5.82
C THR A 290 4.01 7.70 -5.84
N ASP A 291 3.36 7.03 -4.89
CA ASP A 291 1.90 7.03 -4.79
C ASP A 291 1.33 8.44 -4.57
N SER A 292 1.99 9.26 -3.74
CA SER A 292 1.61 10.66 -3.51
C SER A 292 1.74 11.50 -4.78
N VAL A 293 2.87 11.40 -5.48
CA VAL A 293 3.16 12.14 -6.73
C VAL A 293 2.18 11.74 -7.83
N ILE A 294 1.91 10.45 -8.01
CA ILE A 294 0.94 9.95 -9.00
C ILE A 294 -0.47 10.45 -8.68
N THR A 295 -0.85 10.45 -7.40
CA THR A 295 -2.19 10.91 -6.97
C THR A 295 -2.36 12.42 -7.21
N GLN A 296 -1.33 13.21 -6.92
CA GLN A 296 -1.35 14.66 -7.15
C GLN A 296 -1.46 15.03 -8.62
N LEU A 297 -0.92 14.20 -9.53
CA LEU A 297 -0.95 14.44 -10.98
C LEU A 297 -2.37 14.35 -11.56
N LYS A 298 -3.26 13.55 -10.98
CA LYS A 298 -4.63 13.38 -11.51
C LYS A 298 -5.42 14.69 -11.56
N LEU A 299 -5.06 15.65 -10.71
CA LEU A 299 -5.69 16.96 -10.62
C LEU A 299 -4.96 18.04 -11.42
N ILE A 300 -3.86 17.71 -12.11
CA ILE A 300 -3.06 18.70 -12.82
C ILE A 300 -3.77 19.26 -14.06
N GLY A 301 -4.65 18.48 -14.69
CA GLY A 301 -5.41 18.92 -15.86
C GLY A 301 -6.49 19.97 -15.55
N LEU A 302 -6.82 20.15 -14.28
CA LEU A 302 -7.76 21.14 -13.77
C LEU A 302 -7.08 22.46 -13.37
N ASP A 303 -5.75 22.51 -13.37
CA ASP A 303 -4.98 23.64 -12.87
C ASP A 303 -4.56 24.59 -13.99
N THR A 304 -4.54 25.88 -13.70
CA THR A 304 -3.86 26.87 -14.53
C THR A 304 -2.39 26.93 -14.09
N SER A 305 -1.48 26.50 -14.96
CA SER A 305 -0.05 26.45 -14.61
C SER A 305 0.80 27.33 -15.50
N VAL A 306 1.73 28.06 -14.89
CA VAL A 306 2.81 28.76 -15.58
C VAL A 306 4.05 27.89 -15.56
N GLY A 307 4.61 27.56 -16.73
CA GLY A 307 5.85 26.77 -16.79
C GLY A 307 6.20 26.31 -18.20
N ARG A 308 7.38 25.69 -18.33
CA ARG A 308 7.87 25.10 -19.58
C ARG A 308 7.13 23.81 -19.94
N LEU A 309 6.82 23.00 -18.93
CA LEU A 309 6.15 21.71 -19.06
C LEU A 309 4.63 21.87 -18.94
N GLY A 310 3.89 21.30 -19.90
CA GLY A 310 2.44 21.24 -19.88
C GLY A 310 1.91 19.98 -19.16
N PRO A 311 0.58 19.90 -18.90
CA PRO A 311 -0.02 18.75 -18.22
C PRO A 311 0.12 17.43 -19.01
N ILE A 312 0.17 17.50 -20.35
CA ILE A 312 0.40 16.31 -21.21
C ILE A 312 1.83 15.81 -21.03
N ASP A 313 2.82 16.72 -21.05
CA ASP A 313 4.24 16.38 -20.88
C ASP A 313 4.49 15.75 -19.51
N LEU A 314 3.86 16.28 -18.44
CA LEU A 314 3.95 15.73 -17.09
C LEU A 314 3.27 14.36 -16.96
N LYS A 315 2.20 14.10 -17.73
CA LYS A 315 1.59 12.76 -17.81
C LYS A 315 2.49 11.74 -18.51
N LYS A 316 3.18 12.14 -19.59
CA LYS A 316 4.18 11.30 -20.27
C LYS A 316 5.31 10.89 -19.31
N ILE A 317 5.90 11.86 -18.61
CA ILE A 317 6.94 11.60 -17.60
C ILE A 317 6.43 10.66 -16.51
N ASN A 318 5.19 10.84 -16.06
CA ASN A 318 4.59 9.99 -15.03
C ASN A 318 4.31 8.55 -15.48
N GLY A 319 4.20 8.30 -16.79
CA GLY A 319 4.12 6.94 -17.35
C GLY A 319 5.30 6.07 -16.90
N GLU A 320 6.50 6.66 -16.90
CA GLU A 320 7.75 5.96 -16.55
C GLU A 320 8.07 5.95 -15.05
N LEU A 321 7.50 6.86 -14.25
CA LEU A 321 7.82 6.97 -12.81
C LEU A 321 7.54 5.69 -12.02
N LYS A 322 6.45 4.97 -12.33
CA LYS A 322 6.16 3.67 -11.69
C LYS A 322 7.24 2.64 -12.01
N SER A 323 7.66 2.61 -13.27
CA SER A 323 8.67 1.69 -13.77
C SER A 323 10.02 1.93 -13.08
N ILE A 324 10.45 3.20 -13.02
CA ILE A 324 11.67 3.63 -12.35
C ILE A 324 11.60 3.33 -10.85
N MET A 325 10.46 3.59 -10.20
CA MET A 325 10.28 3.26 -8.78
C MET A 325 10.48 1.77 -8.50
N PHE A 326 9.93 0.89 -9.34
CA PHE A 326 10.11 -0.56 -9.18
C PHE A 326 11.58 -0.97 -9.32
N ARG A 327 12.27 -0.45 -10.34
CA ARG A 327 13.68 -0.76 -10.60
C ARG A 327 14.61 -0.17 -9.55
N ALA A 328 14.37 1.07 -9.13
CA ALA A 328 15.08 1.72 -8.03
C ALA A 328 14.85 1.00 -6.69
N ALA A 329 13.63 0.51 -6.42
CA ALA A 329 13.37 -0.34 -5.26
C ALA A 329 14.09 -1.70 -5.34
N GLY A 330 14.29 -2.21 -6.56
CA GLY A 330 15.06 -3.42 -6.86
C GLY A 330 16.56 -3.29 -6.56
N LEU A 331 17.14 -2.09 -6.61
CA LEU A 331 18.55 -1.84 -6.26
C LEU A 331 18.93 -2.33 -4.85
N GLN A 332 17.96 -2.36 -3.93
CA GLN A 332 18.16 -2.84 -2.55
C GLN A 332 18.08 -4.38 -2.42
N ALA A 333 17.71 -5.11 -3.49
CA ALA A 333 17.51 -6.55 -3.45
C ALA A 333 18.78 -7.30 -3.03
N PHE A 334 19.92 -6.96 -3.65
CA PHE A 334 21.22 -7.56 -3.32
C PHE A 334 21.56 -7.43 -1.82
N GLN A 335 21.45 -6.22 -1.26
CA GLN A 335 21.72 -5.97 0.16
C GLN A 335 20.77 -6.76 1.07
N THR A 336 19.51 -6.90 0.65
CA THR A 336 18.52 -7.67 1.38
C THR A 336 18.88 -9.16 1.38
N PHE A 337 19.26 -9.72 0.23
CA PHE A 337 19.67 -11.13 0.10
C PHE A 337 20.94 -11.44 0.90
N VAL A 338 21.97 -10.60 0.82
CA VAL A 338 23.20 -10.77 1.61
C VAL A 338 22.87 -10.72 3.10
N ASN A 339 22.05 -9.76 3.53
CA ASN A 339 21.62 -9.67 4.92
C ASN A 339 20.75 -10.87 5.35
N ASP A 340 19.91 -11.42 4.48
CA ASP A 340 19.11 -12.61 4.79
C ASP A 340 19.99 -13.85 4.99
N VAL A 341 21.04 -14.00 4.18
CA VAL A 341 22.05 -15.05 4.36
C VAL A 341 22.75 -14.85 5.71
N ASN A 342 23.18 -13.63 6.04
CA ASN A 342 23.83 -13.32 7.30
C ASN A 342 22.93 -13.54 8.53
N VAL A 343 21.68 -13.09 8.48
CA VAL A 343 20.69 -13.30 9.55
C VAL A 343 20.36 -14.78 9.71
N GLY A 344 20.26 -15.49 8.59
CA GLY A 344 20.15 -16.94 8.55
C GLY A 344 21.26 -17.55 9.41
N GLN A 345 22.52 -17.30 9.04
CA GLN A 345 23.72 -17.80 9.72
C GLN A 345 23.79 -17.45 11.21
N GLN A 346 23.47 -16.21 11.59
CA GLN A 346 23.48 -15.80 12.99
C GLN A 346 22.46 -16.55 13.84
N LYS A 347 21.27 -16.84 13.28
CA LYS A 347 20.25 -17.60 13.98
C LYS A 347 20.73 -19.02 14.29
N GLU A 348 21.46 -19.63 13.38
CA GLU A 348 21.99 -21.00 13.48
C GLU A 348 23.13 -21.06 14.49
N ALA A 349 24.06 -20.09 14.45
CA ALA A 349 25.12 -19.99 15.46
C ALA A 349 24.50 -19.90 16.87
N ARG A 350 23.49 -19.04 17.05
CA ARG A 350 22.75 -18.94 18.32
C ARG A 350 22.03 -20.24 18.70
N GLU A 351 21.35 -20.89 17.75
CA GLU A 351 20.68 -22.17 18.02
C GLU A 351 21.66 -23.28 18.41
N VAL A 352 22.87 -23.29 17.85
CA VAL A 352 23.94 -24.23 18.21
C VAL A 352 24.50 -23.91 19.61
N ASP A 353 24.77 -22.64 19.91
CA ASP A 353 25.25 -22.18 21.22
C ASP A 353 24.24 -22.49 22.34
N GLU A 354 22.95 -22.22 22.10
CA GLU A 354 21.88 -22.55 23.05
C GLU A 354 21.73 -24.06 23.29
N ARG A 355 22.05 -24.90 22.28
CA ARG A 355 22.05 -26.37 22.43
C ARG A 355 23.25 -26.84 23.24
N LEU A 356 24.44 -26.31 22.94
CA LEU A 356 25.66 -26.60 23.69
C LEU A 356 25.47 -26.26 25.18
N GLN A 357 24.77 -25.17 25.48
CA GLN A 357 24.41 -24.77 26.84
C GLN A 357 23.36 -25.69 27.50
N ARG A 358 22.44 -26.29 26.73
CA ARG A 358 21.41 -27.22 27.24
C ARG A 358 21.91 -28.65 27.45
N GLY A 359 23.07 -29.03 26.92
CA GLY A 359 23.64 -30.38 27.08
C GLY A 359 22.97 -31.47 26.23
N ASP A 360 22.07 -31.10 25.30
CA ASP A 360 21.41 -32.04 24.38
C ASP A 360 22.39 -32.48 23.27
N GLN A 361 22.87 -33.72 23.34
CA GLN A 361 23.76 -34.32 22.31
C GLN A 361 23.00 -34.90 21.11
N THR A 362 21.67 -34.98 21.15
CA THR A 362 20.88 -35.55 20.05
C THR A 362 20.71 -34.53 18.93
N PRO A 363 21.19 -34.80 17.70
CA PRO A 363 20.96 -33.91 16.57
C PRO A 363 19.47 -33.97 16.21
N ARG A 364 18.71 -32.91 16.52
CA ARG A 364 17.36 -32.75 15.99
C ARG A 364 17.45 -32.72 14.45
N ALA A 365 16.69 -33.57 13.75
CA ALA A 365 16.41 -33.57 12.31
C ALA A 365 17.03 -32.41 11.56
N VAL A 366 18.26 -32.60 11.09
CA VAL A 366 18.91 -31.61 10.24
C VAL A 366 18.16 -31.65 8.91
N ASN A 367 17.38 -30.60 8.61
CA ASN A 367 16.60 -30.52 7.37
C ASN A 367 17.52 -30.84 6.17
N ARG A 368 17.07 -31.61 5.19
CA ARG A 368 17.96 -32.07 4.09
C ARG A 368 18.53 -30.89 3.32
N PHE A 369 17.71 -29.86 3.12
CA PHE A 369 18.11 -28.58 2.52
C PHE A 369 19.22 -27.88 3.31
N ARG A 370 19.20 -28.01 4.64
CA ARG A 370 20.17 -27.40 5.57
C ARG A 370 21.55 -28.02 5.44
N VAL A 371 21.63 -29.34 5.28
CA VAL A 371 22.89 -30.05 5.02
C VAL A 371 23.48 -29.62 3.68
N LEU A 372 22.64 -29.48 2.65
CA LEU A 372 23.06 -29.04 1.33
C LEU A 372 23.72 -27.65 1.37
N GLN A 373 23.13 -26.70 2.11
CA GLN A 373 23.66 -25.35 2.26
C GLN A 373 25.05 -25.29 2.88
N LEU A 374 25.27 -26.08 3.94
CA LEU A 374 26.57 -26.14 4.59
C LEU A 374 27.64 -26.71 3.65
N LYS A 375 27.30 -27.78 2.91
CA LYS A 375 28.20 -28.36 1.90
C LYS A 375 28.54 -27.38 0.77
N ILE A 376 27.59 -26.56 0.32
CA ILE A 376 27.86 -25.54 -0.72
C ILE A 376 28.81 -24.48 -0.18
N ARG A 377 28.54 -23.99 1.03
CA ARG A 377 29.36 -22.96 1.67
C ARG A 377 30.80 -23.42 1.91
N GLU A 378 30.99 -24.65 2.42
CA GLU A 378 32.33 -25.21 2.63
C GLU A 378 33.11 -25.27 1.32
N ARG A 379 32.45 -25.58 0.20
CA ARG A 379 33.05 -25.59 -1.14
C ARG A 379 33.38 -24.19 -1.65
N GLU A 380 32.49 -23.21 -1.48
CA GLU A 380 32.78 -21.81 -1.84
C GLU A 380 34.00 -21.27 -1.08
N LEU A 381 34.13 -21.64 0.20
CA LEU A 381 35.25 -21.22 1.04
C LEU A 381 36.57 -21.90 0.66
N GLN A 382 36.54 -23.19 0.31
CA GLN A 382 37.72 -23.92 -0.16
C GLN A 382 38.31 -23.36 -1.46
N HIS A 383 37.45 -22.86 -2.35
CA HIS A 383 37.86 -22.33 -3.66
C HIS A 383 37.98 -20.79 -3.70
N GLY A 384 37.67 -20.09 -2.60
CA GLY A 384 37.74 -18.63 -2.52
C GLY A 384 36.65 -17.92 -3.33
N HIS A 385 35.46 -18.53 -3.45
CA HIS A 385 34.29 -18.04 -4.18
C HIS A 385 33.21 -17.43 -3.25
N ASP A 386 33.57 -17.17 -2.00
CA ASP A 386 32.68 -16.52 -1.04
C ASP A 386 32.29 -15.09 -1.46
N LEU A 387 31.17 -14.60 -0.94
CA LEU A 387 30.75 -13.21 -1.15
C LEU A 387 31.84 -12.18 -0.78
N ASP A 388 32.68 -12.48 0.22
CA ASP A 388 33.77 -11.59 0.65
C ASP A 388 34.86 -11.43 -0.42
N SER A 389 35.07 -12.41 -1.31
CA SER A 389 36.03 -12.32 -2.41
C SER A 389 35.43 -11.73 -3.68
N LEU A 390 34.14 -11.98 -3.94
CA LEU A 390 33.43 -11.52 -5.15
C LEU A 390 32.97 -10.06 -5.06
N VAL A 391 32.59 -9.56 -3.89
CA VAL A 391 32.09 -8.18 -3.72
C VAL A 391 33.10 -7.10 -4.13
N PRO A 392 34.41 -7.20 -3.81
CA PRO A 392 35.40 -6.26 -4.32
C PRO A 392 35.50 -6.24 -5.86
N ILE A 393 35.46 -7.41 -6.50
CA ILE A 393 35.48 -7.54 -7.97
C ILE A 393 34.22 -6.89 -8.56
N LEU A 394 33.06 -7.13 -7.95
CA LEU A 394 31.79 -6.51 -8.33
C LEU A 394 31.82 -4.99 -8.14
N ALA A 395 32.46 -4.49 -7.09
CA ALA A 395 32.61 -3.06 -6.82
C ALA A 395 33.43 -2.37 -7.92
N GLU A 396 34.55 -2.98 -8.34
CA GLU A 396 35.37 -2.47 -9.44
C GLU A 396 34.64 -2.56 -10.78
N ALA A 397 34.03 -3.71 -11.09
CA ALA A 397 33.34 -3.95 -12.35
C ALA A 397 32.08 -3.08 -12.55
N SER A 398 31.42 -2.64 -11.48
CA SER A 398 30.22 -1.80 -11.56
C SER A 398 30.49 -0.30 -11.35
N ALA A 399 31.76 0.09 -11.14
CA ALA A 399 32.10 1.45 -10.74
C ALA A 399 31.78 2.49 -11.84
N ASN A 400 32.01 2.16 -13.11
CA ASN A 400 31.74 3.06 -14.23
C ASN A 400 30.22 3.30 -14.37
N LEU A 401 29.44 2.22 -14.53
CA LEU A 401 27.98 2.29 -14.68
C LEU A 401 27.29 2.99 -13.50
N ARG A 402 27.72 2.74 -12.25
CA ARG A 402 27.16 3.43 -11.07
C ARG A 402 27.43 4.93 -11.08
N LYS A 403 28.64 5.36 -11.47
CA LYS A 403 28.99 6.78 -11.56
C LYS A 403 28.23 7.48 -12.69
N SER A 404 28.15 6.87 -13.86
CA SER A 404 27.36 7.40 -14.98
C SER A 404 25.87 7.48 -14.62
N SER A 405 25.34 6.49 -13.90
CA SER A 405 23.96 6.52 -13.40
C SER A 405 23.73 7.64 -12.35
N ASP A 406 24.69 7.89 -11.46
CA ASP A 406 24.60 9.00 -10.47
C ASP A 406 24.60 10.36 -11.21
N SER A 407 25.54 10.57 -12.14
CA SER A 407 25.62 11.78 -13.00
C SER A 407 24.36 12.02 -13.82
N ALA A 408 23.81 10.96 -14.42
CA ALA A 408 22.59 11.02 -15.21
C ALA A 408 21.37 11.43 -14.36
N VAL A 409 21.22 10.85 -13.16
CA VAL A 409 20.12 11.21 -12.26
C VAL A 409 20.32 12.61 -11.67
N GLU A 410 21.54 13.04 -11.37
CA GLU A 410 21.83 14.44 -10.99
C GLU A 410 21.45 15.41 -12.10
N SER A 411 21.83 15.13 -13.35
CA SER A 411 21.47 15.94 -14.51
C SER A 411 19.96 16.02 -14.74
N LEU A 412 19.23 14.91 -14.48
CA LEU A 412 17.76 14.90 -14.48
C LEU A 412 17.17 15.80 -13.39
N VAL A 413 17.72 15.70 -12.17
CA VAL A 413 17.30 16.53 -11.03
C VAL A 413 17.54 18.01 -11.34
N ASP A 414 18.70 18.35 -11.88
CA ASP A 414 19.03 19.72 -12.28
C ASP A 414 18.09 20.23 -13.38
N TRP A 415 17.77 19.40 -14.38
CA TRP A 415 16.80 19.78 -15.42
C TRP A 415 15.39 20.02 -14.87
N PHE A 416 14.93 19.19 -13.94
CA PHE A 416 13.64 19.39 -13.26
C PHE A 416 13.67 20.64 -12.37
N GLN A 417 14.79 20.91 -11.69
CA GLN A 417 14.98 22.09 -10.87
C GLN A 417 14.98 23.36 -11.75
N ASP A 418 15.63 23.33 -12.90
CA ASP A 418 15.60 24.40 -13.90
C ASP A 418 14.20 24.65 -14.45
N CYS A 419 13.45 23.59 -14.77
CA CYS A 419 12.05 23.70 -15.18
C CYS A 419 11.16 24.39 -14.15
N ASN A 420 11.49 24.20 -12.86
CA ASN A 420 10.66 24.63 -11.75
C ASN A 420 11.09 25.98 -11.16
N SER A 421 12.38 26.33 -11.28
CA SER A 421 12.94 27.60 -10.81
C SER A 421 12.48 28.77 -11.70
N ASN A 422 12.39 29.97 -11.11
CA ASN A 422 12.16 31.23 -11.83
C ASN A 422 10.98 31.29 -12.81
N ARG A 423 9.93 30.45 -12.69
CA ARG A 423 8.79 30.37 -13.64
C ARG A 423 8.17 31.71 -14.03
N TRP A 424 7.98 32.61 -13.07
CA TRP A 424 7.45 33.95 -13.32
C TRP A 424 8.46 34.86 -13.99
N SER A 425 9.73 34.85 -13.54
CA SER A 425 10.80 35.63 -14.16
C SER A 425 11.10 35.16 -15.59
N ALA A 426 11.07 33.84 -15.86
CA ALA A 426 11.27 33.25 -17.17
C ALA A 426 10.13 33.53 -18.17
N MET A 427 8.96 33.98 -17.68
CA MET A 427 7.90 34.49 -18.56
C MET A 427 8.24 35.88 -19.10
N PHE A 428 8.91 36.71 -18.29
CA PHE A 428 9.25 38.11 -18.63
C PHE A 428 10.66 38.27 -19.21
N SER A 429 11.60 37.39 -18.83
CA SER A 429 12.97 37.33 -19.31
C SER A 429 13.16 36.08 -20.17
N ARG A 430 13.23 36.26 -21.50
CA ARG A 430 13.47 35.14 -22.43
C ARG A 430 14.94 34.69 -22.32
N PRO A 431 15.23 33.40 -22.06
CA PRO A 431 16.60 32.91 -22.04
C PRO A 431 17.26 33.01 -23.43
N THR A 432 18.57 33.24 -23.45
CA THR A 432 19.37 33.32 -24.68
C THR A 432 19.39 31.96 -25.38
N LYS A 433 19.33 31.93 -26.72
CA LYS A 433 19.36 30.69 -27.52
C LYS A 433 20.56 29.80 -27.18
N GLU A 434 21.74 30.40 -27.02
CA GLU A 434 22.97 29.70 -26.62
C GLU A 434 22.84 28.92 -25.30
N GLN A 435 22.07 29.44 -24.33
CA GLN A 435 21.84 28.75 -23.05
C GLN A 435 20.84 27.59 -23.18
N VAL A 436 19.91 27.66 -24.14
CA VAL A 436 18.99 26.56 -24.44
C VAL A 436 19.76 25.43 -25.12
N ASP A 437 20.60 25.77 -26.10
CA ASP A 437 21.38 24.79 -26.86
C ASP A 437 22.43 24.09 -25.98
N GLN A 438 23.16 24.83 -25.13
CA GLN A 438 24.12 24.25 -24.18
C GLN A 438 23.48 23.25 -23.19
N ARG A 439 22.25 23.54 -22.73
CA ARG A 439 21.52 22.64 -21.82
C ARG A 439 21.09 21.36 -22.55
N HIS A 440 20.57 21.51 -23.76
CA HIS A 440 20.18 20.38 -24.59
C HIS A 440 21.38 19.48 -24.91
N GLU A 441 22.52 20.07 -25.31
CA GLU A 441 23.77 19.37 -25.56
C GLU A 441 24.28 18.61 -24.32
N THR A 442 24.13 19.19 -23.13
CA THR A 442 24.51 18.53 -21.87
C THR A 442 23.67 17.26 -21.64
N LEU A 443 22.35 17.33 -21.83
CA LEU A 443 21.47 16.16 -21.69
C LEU A 443 21.80 15.06 -22.71
N VAL A 444 22.05 15.44 -23.96
CA VAL A 444 22.41 14.49 -25.03
C VAL A 444 23.77 13.83 -24.73
N LYS A 445 24.72 14.57 -24.18
CA LYS A 445 26.03 14.04 -23.77
C LYS A 445 25.90 13.02 -22.63
N GLU A 446 25.12 13.34 -21.60
CA GLU A 446 24.90 12.43 -20.47
C GLU A 446 24.12 11.17 -20.89
N LEU A 447 23.14 11.30 -21.79
CA LEU A 447 22.44 10.15 -22.38
C LEU A 447 23.41 9.21 -23.08
N LYS A 448 24.28 9.74 -23.96
CA LYS A 448 25.29 8.93 -24.68
C LYS A 448 26.28 8.28 -23.72
N SER A 449 26.78 9.03 -22.74
CA SER A 449 27.69 8.52 -21.70
C SER A 449 27.08 7.34 -20.93
N LEU A 450 25.80 7.41 -20.58
CA LEU A 450 25.10 6.34 -19.88
C LEU A 450 24.86 5.12 -20.79
N GLU A 451 24.48 5.34 -22.05
CA GLU A 451 24.31 4.26 -23.05
C GLU A 451 25.63 3.53 -23.33
N ASP A 452 26.72 4.27 -23.50
CA ASP A 452 28.06 3.72 -23.73
C ASP A 452 28.53 2.91 -22.50
N ALA A 453 28.38 3.47 -21.29
CA ALA A 453 28.73 2.76 -20.05
C ALA A 453 27.88 1.50 -19.83
N LEU A 454 26.59 1.52 -20.21
CA LEU A 454 25.70 0.37 -20.12
C LEU A 454 26.12 -0.72 -21.11
N ASN A 455 26.45 -0.36 -22.36
CA ASN A 455 26.92 -1.30 -23.37
C ASN A 455 28.30 -1.89 -23.02
N GLU A 456 29.21 -1.08 -22.47
CA GLU A 456 30.51 -1.53 -21.96
C GLU A 456 30.34 -2.48 -20.77
N PHE A 457 29.41 -2.19 -19.86
CA PHE A 457 29.11 -3.05 -18.73
C PHE A 457 28.57 -4.42 -19.16
N ARG A 458 27.67 -4.44 -20.16
CA ARG A 458 27.10 -5.67 -20.74
C ARG A 458 28.14 -6.49 -21.50
N SER A 459 29.09 -5.88 -22.20
CA SER A 459 30.04 -6.62 -23.04
C SER A 459 31.35 -6.99 -22.32
N VAL A 460 31.90 -6.10 -21.50
CA VAL A 460 33.27 -6.21 -20.98
C VAL A 460 33.30 -6.32 -19.45
N GLU A 461 32.61 -5.43 -18.73
CA GLU A 461 32.80 -5.35 -17.28
C GLU A 461 32.20 -6.54 -16.53
N ARG A 462 31.03 -7.05 -16.94
CA ARG A 462 30.41 -8.23 -16.31
C ARG A 462 31.28 -9.48 -16.40
N VAL A 463 32.09 -9.61 -17.46
CA VAL A 463 32.97 -10.78 -17.68
C VAL A 463 34.07 -10.85 -16.62
N LYS A 464 34.48 -9.70 -16.05
CA LYS A 464 35.48 -9.65 -14.96
C LYS A 464 35.05 -10.46 -13.73
N LEU A 465 33.74 -10.56 -13.46
CA LEU A 465 33.20 -11.34 -12.35
C LEU A 465 33.31 -12.86 -12.57
N ILE A 466 33.35 -13.30 -13.84
CA ILE A 466 33.41 -14.71 -14.23
C ILE A 466 34.86 -15.22 -14.26
N LYS A 467 35.86 -14.34 -14.46
CA LYS A 467 37.29 -14.70 -14.52
C LYS A 467 37.79 -15.64 -13.41
N PRO A 468 37.40 -15.49 -12.13
CA PRO A 468 37.80 -16.43 -11.08
C PRO A 468 37.34 -17.88 -11.33
N TYR A 469 36.25 -18.06 -12.08
CA TYR A 469 35.64 -19.34 -12.40
C TYR A 469 36.20 -19.99 -13.69
N GLU A 470 36.95 -19.25 -14.52
CA GLU A 470 37.57 -19.80 -15.74
C GLU A 470 38.51 -20.98 -15.45
N ARG A 471 39.07 -21.04 -14.24
CA ARG A 471 39.98 -22.11 -13.80
C ARG A 471 39.35 -23.50 -13.74
N PHE A 472 38.01 -23.57 -13.73
CA PHE A 472 37.26 -24.84 -13.70
C PHE A 472 36.88 -25.34 -15.09
N PHE A 473 37.18 -24.57 -16.14
CA PHE A 473 36.89 -24.93 -17.53
C PHE A 473 38.17 -25.29 -18.28
N ASP A 474 38.08 -26.30 -19.12
CA ASP A 474 39.18 -26.71 -19.99
C ASP A 474 39.40 -25.65 -21.10
N PRO A 475 40.64 -25.13 -21.30
CA PRO A 475 40.93 -24.06 -22.27
C PRO A 475 40.56 -24.39 -23.72
N GLN A 476 40.54 -25.67 -24.11
CA GLN A 476 40.27 -26.09 -25.50
C GLN A 476 38.81 -26.47 -25.74
N THR A 477 38.18 -27.19 -24.79
CA THR A 477 36.81 -27.67 -24.95
C THR A 477 35.77 -26.72 -24.34
N ARG A 478 36.18 -25.76 -23.50
CA ARG A 478 35.31 -24.86 -22.72
C ARG A 478 34.27 -25.58 -21.86
N THR A 479 34.48 -26.87 -21.61
CA THR A 479 33.64 -27.72 -20.76
C THR A 479 34.22 -27.78 -19.35
N LEU A 480 33.36 -28.09 -18.37
CA LEU A 480 33.75 -28.23 -16.97
C LEU A 480 34.70 -29.42 -16.77
N LEU A 481 35.77 -29.23 -15.99
CA LEU A 481 36.73 -30.29 -15.66
C LEU A 481 36.11 -31.36 -14.74
N LYS A 482 36.19 -32.64 -15.12
CA LYS A 482 35.49 -33.78 -14.47
C LYS A 482 35.96 -34.15 -13.05
N ASN A 483 37.15 -33.73 -12.60
CA ASN A 483 37.82 -34.26 -11.40
C ASN A 483 38.00 -33.24 -10.25
N GLN A 484 37.04 -32.34 -10.00
CA GLN A 484 37.06 -31.56 -8.76
C GLN A 484 35.68 -31.55 -8.10
N ASP A 485 35.68 -31.73 -6.77
CA ASP A 485 34.53 -31.86 -5.90
C ASP A 485 33.65 -30.58 -5.89
N LEU A 486 32.86 -30.48 -6.97
CA LEU A 486 31.69 -29.65 -7.23
C LEU A 486 31.87 -28.12 -7.20
N PHE A 487 31.98 -27.55 -8.41
CA PHE A 487 31.67 -26.14 -8.74
C PHE A 487 30.47 -25.62 -7.93
N ALA A 488 30.70 -24.55 -7.15
CA ALA A 488 29.68 -23.87 -6.36
C ALA A 488 29.64 -22.39 -6.76
N SER A 489 28.47 -21.91 -7.17
CA SER A 489 28.29 -20.59 -7.79
C SER A 489 27.13 -19.82 -7.20
N LYS A 490 26.65 -20.21 -6.02
CA LYS A 490 25.52 -19.55 -5.36
C LYS A 490 25.83 -18.09 -5.05
N SER A 491 27.04 -17.83 -4.52
CA SER A 491 27.54 -16.47 -4.27
C SER A 491 27.68 -15.64 -5.56
N LEU A 492 28.09 -16.26 -6.68
CA LEU A 492 28.11 -15.63 -8.00
C LEU A 492 26.71 -15.22 -8.47
N TYR A 493 25.71 -16.08 -8.26
CA TYR A 493 24.34 -15.78 -8.66
C TYR A 493 23.72 -14.65 -7.83
N VAL A 494 24.06 -14.54 -6.54
CA VAL A 494 23.68 -13.37 -5.73
C VAL A 494 24.31 -12.10 -6.30
N CYS A 495 25.55 -12.14 -6.79
CA CYS A 495 26.16 -11.02 -7.51
C CYS A 495 25.48 -10.73 -8.86
N PHE A 496 24.95 -11.73 -9.57
CA PHE A 496 24.16 -11.52 -10.77
C PHE A 496 22.83 -10.79 -10.52
N VAL A 497 22.20 -10.98 -9.35
CA VAL A 497 21.03 -10.16 -8.96
C VAL A 497 21.40 -8.68 -8.90
N PHE A 498 22.59 -8.34 -8.40
CA PHE A 498 23.07 -6.97 -8.39
C PHE A 498 23.25 -6.42 -9.81
N ILE A 499 23.87 -7.21 -10.70
CA ILE A 499 24.10 -6.85 -12.10
C ILE A 499 22.77 -6.61 -12.82
N ASP A 500 21.81 -7.53 -12.70
CA ASP A 500 20.51 -7.42 -13.37
C ASP A 500 19.68 -6.23 -12.87
N THR A 501 19.67 -5.99 -11.56
CA THR A 501 18.93 -4.86 -10.98
C THR A 501 19.54 -3.50 -11.33
N LEU A 502 20.88 -3.41 -11.38
CA LEU A 502 21.58 -2.19 -11.82
C LEU A 502 21.37 -1.94 -13.32
N ASP A 503 21.47 -2.98 -14.14
CA ASP A 503 21.20 -2.92 -15.58
C ASP A 503 19.75 -2.47 -15.87
N ALA A 504 18.77 -3.07 -15.17
CA ALA A 504 17.36 -2.69 -15.30
C ALA A 504 17.13 -1.22 -14.93
N PHE A 505 17.78 -0.75 -13.86
CA PHE A 505 17.67 0.62 -13.41
C PHE A 505 18.28 1.60 -14.44
N ALA A 506 19.51 1.33 -14.90
CA ALA A 506 20.18 2.17 -15.89
C ALA A 506 19.39 2.28 -17.19
N GLU A 507 18.86 1.16 -17.70
CA GLU A 507 18.00 1.12 -18.89
C GLU A 507 16.73 2.00 -18.72
N SER A 508 16.12 2.00 -17.53
CA SER A 508 14.97 2.87 -17.25
C SER A 508 15.29 4.35 -17.19
N ILE A 509 16.50 4.70 -16.73
CA ILE A 509 16.98 6.08 -16.74
C ILE A 509 17.29 6.52 -18.18
N VAL A 510 17.86 5.65 -19.02
CA VAL A 510 18.05 5.91 -20.46
C VAL A 510 16.70 6.16 -21.15
N SER A 511 15.70 5.31 -20.91
CA SER A 511 14.35 5.48 -21.48
C SER A 511 13.72 6.82 -21.10
N LEU A 512 13.83 7.21 -19.81
CA LEU A 512 13.33 8.50 -19.35
C LEU A 512 14.11 9.68 -19.96
N LEU A 513 15.45 9.57 -20.04
CA LEU A 513 16.30 10.60 -20.63
C LEU A 513 15.95 10.82 -22.10
N ARG A 514 15.66 9.77 -22.87
CA ARG A 514 15.18 9.89 -24.26
C ARG A 514 13.88 10.72 -24.33
N ILE A 515 12.91 10.40 -23.49
CA ILE A 515 11.65 11.15 -23.41
C ILE A 515 11.90 12.62 -23.04
N ILE A 516 12.83 12.88 -22.12
CA ILE A 516 13.15 14.25 -21.66
C ILE A 516 13.89 15.03 -22.74
N VAL A 517 14.82 14.42 -23.46
CA VAL A 517 15.52 15.03 -24.61
C VAL A 517 14.51 15.40 -25.71
N ASP A 518 13.55 14.52 -26.00
CA ASP A 518 12.46 14.80 -26.94
C ASP A 518 11.59 15.97 -26.47
N ILE A 519 11.19 16.00 -25.19
CA ILE A 519 10.39 17.09 -24.62
C ILE A 519 11.16 18.43 -24.63
N ASP A 520 12.45 18.41 -24.29
CA ASP A 520 13.29 19.60 -24.24
C ASP A 520 13.47 20.21 -25.65
N SER A 521 13.59 19.36 -26.68
CA SER A 521 13.63 19.80 -28.09
C SER A 521 12.34 20.50 -28.54
N GLN A 522 11.18 20.13 -27.98
CA GLN A 522 9.88 20.70 -28.36
C GLN A 522 9.49 21.94 -27.53
N ARG A 523 10.10 22.15 -26.36
CA ARG A 523 9.66 23.14 -25.36
C ARG A 523 10.78 24.11 -24.96
N HIS A 524 11.08 25.09 -25.82
CA HIS A 524 12.16 26.05 -25.53
C HIS A 524 11.81 27.18 -24.53
N HIS A 525 10.53 27.50 -24.27
CA HIS A 525 10.13 28.64 -23.44
C HIS A 525 8.94 28.36 -22.53
N ALA A 526 8.85 29.10 -21.42
CA ALA A 526 7.72 29.03 -20.49
C ALA A 526 6.45 29.65 -21.09
N LYS A 527 5.31 28.99 -20.89
CA LYS A 527 3.98 29.47 -21.30
C LYS A 527 2.98 29.34 -20.16
N ILE A 528 1.85 30.03 -20.31
CA ILE A 528 0.67 29.82 -19.46
C ILE A 528 -0.14 28.67 -20.06
N TRP A 529 -0.38 27.65 -19.26
CA TRP A 529 -1.23 26.52 -19.59
C TRP A 529 -2.59 26.69 -18.91
N PHE A 530 -3.66 26.63 -19.69
CA PHE A 530 -5.03 26.65 -19.20
C PHE A 530 -5.59 25.22 -19.08
N PRO A 531 -6.55 24.99 -18.18
CA PRO A 531 -7.20 23.68 -18.05
C PRO A 531 -7.83 23.26 -19.38
N GLY A 532 -7.65 21.98 -19.75
CA GLY A 532 -8.23 21.40 -20.96
C GLY A 532 -9.77 21.37 -20.92
N ARG A 533 -10.42 21.10 -22.07
CA ARG A 533 -11.89 21.08 -22.21
C ARG A 533 -12.57 20.35 -21.04
N ILE A 534 -13.33 21.10 -20.24
CA ILE A 534 -14.01 20.67 -19.00
C ILE A 534 -14.93 19.45 -19.23
N ALA A 535 -15.47 19.27 -20.44
CA ALA A 535 -16.37 18.17 -20.80
C ALA A 535 -15.72 16.77 -20.75
N LYS A 536 -14.48 16.59 -21.23
CA LYS A 536 -13.75 15.31 -21.06
C LYS A 536 -13.32 15.09 -19.60
N VAL A 537 -13.25 16.17 -18.81
CA VAL A 537 -12.87 16.12 -17.41
C VAL A 537 -14.06 15.72 -16.53
N THR A 538 -15.30 16.06 -16.87
CA THR A 538 -16.48 15.61 -16.12
C THR A 538 -16.73 14.11 -16.23
N ASP A 539 -16.49 13.51 -17.40
CA ASP A 539 -16.62 12.05 -17.58
C ASP A 539 -15.49 11.31 -16.85
N ASN A 540 -14.24 11.80 -16.99
CA ASN A 540 -13.12 11.29 -16.20
C ASN A 540 -13.28 11.52 -14.69
N ILE A 541 -13.94 12.60 -14.25
CA ILE A 541 -14.24 12.85 -12.84
C ILE A 541 -15.33 11.89 -12.36
N LYS A 542 -16.36 11.63 -13.17
CA LYS A 542 -17.40 10.65 -12.86
C LYS A 542 -16.78 9.26 -12.68
N ASP A 543 -15.90 8.86 -13.59
CA ASP A 543 -15.19 7.58 -13.55
C ASP A 543 -14.13 7.51 -12.45
N ASN A 544 -13.45 8.61 -12.12
CA ASN A 544 -12.49 8.67 -11.01
C ASN A 544 -13.16 8.77 -9.62
N ILE A 545 -14.38 9.33 -9.55
CA ILE A 545 -15.20 9.38 -8.33
C ILE A 545 -15.83 8.01 -8.06
N THR A 546 -16.28 7.28 -9.10
CA THR A 546 -16.83 5.93 -8.97
C THR A 546 -15.76 4.87 -8.75
N ASN A 547 -14.56 4.98 -9.35
CA ASN A 547 -13.49 3.97 -9.24
C ASN A 547 -12.56 4.10 -8.01
N GLY A 548 -12.94 4.82 -6.96
CA GLY A 548 -12.25 4.73 -5.65
C GLY A 548 -10.81 5.30 -5.60
N GLN A 549 -10.45 6.24 -6.50
CA GLN A 549 -9.06 6.65 -6.71
C GLN A 549 -8.60 7.95 -6.01
N PHE A 550 -9.41 8.53 -5.13
CA PHE A 550 -9.12 9.78 -4.39
C PHE A 550 -8.70 9.50 -2.93
N LYS A 551 -7.73 8.62 -2.73
CA LYS A 551 -7.25 8.23 -1.39
C LYS A 551 -6.54 9.34 -0.58
N GLY A 552 -6.32 10.52 -1.17
CA GLY A 552 -5.49 11.60 -0.61
C GLY A 552 -6.17 12.52 0.40
N THR A 553 -7.50 12.48 0.54
CA THR A 553 -8.23 13.30 1.52
C THR A 553 -8.99 12.38 2.47
N GLN A 554 -8.28 11.63 3.31
CA GLN A 554 -8.89 11.26 4.59
C GLN A 554 -9.28 12.57 5.26
N GLY A 555 -10.59 12.84 5.37
CA GLY A 555 -11.06 14.01 6.10
C GLY A 555 -10.36 14.06 7.45
N VAL A 556 -9.95 15.24 7.90
CA VAL A 556 -9.15 15.40 9.12
C VAL A 556 -9.87 14.84 10.37
N LEU A 557 -11.18 14.60 10.26
CA LEU A 557 -12.04 13.97 11.25
C LEU A 557 -12.47 12.53 10.91
N ALA A 558 -12.10 11.99 9.75
CA ALA A 558 -12.46 10.64 9.33
C ALA A 558 -11.66 9.61 10.13
N MET A 559 -12.35 8.61 10.67
CA MET A 559 -11.76 7.58 11.53
C MET A 559 -11.71 6.26 10.77
N GLY A 560 -10.50 5.88 10.35
CA GLY A 560 -10.27 4.65 9.60
C GLY A 560 -10.70 4.75 8.13
N SER A 561 -10.24 3.80 7.32
CA SER A 561 -10.78 3.58 5.97
C SER A 561 -12.01 2.68 6.08
N PRO A 562 -13.13 3.02 5.40
CA PRO A 562 -14.33 2.19 5.44
C PRO A 562 -14.26 0.95 4.54
N ASP A 563 -13.21 0.81 3.72
CA ASP A 563 -13.03 -0.39 2.91
C ASP A 563 -12.72 -1.61 3.79
N ASP A 564 -13.19 -2.78 3.38
CA ASP A 564 -12.72 -4.05 3.93
C ASP A 564 -11.42 -4.43 3.17
N PRO A 565 -10.23 -4.23 3.77
CA PRO A 565 -8.98 -4.64 3.15
C PRO A 565 -8.88 -6.15 2.85
N ALA A 566 -9.79 -7.00 3.37
CA ALA A 566 -9.81 -8.43 3.08
C ALA A 566 -10.59 -8.78 1.80
N SER A 567 -11.43 -7.87 1.29
CA SER A 567 -12.17 -8.08 0.04
C SER A 567 -11.32 -7.64 -1.17
N PHE A 568 -10.65 -8.60 -1.79
CA PHE A 568 -10.16 -8.47 -3.15
C PHE A 568 -11.33 -8.79 -4.10
N GLU A 569 -12.21 -7.82 -4.33
CA GLU A 569 -13.15 -7.91 -5.44
C GLU A 569 -12.33 -7.85 -6.74
N SER A 570 -12.46 -8.87 -7.58
CA SER A 570 -12.09 -8.77 -9.00
C SER A 570 -12.87 -7.58 -9.55
N SER A 571 -12.16 -6.61 -10.11
CA SER A 571 -12.70 -5.30 -10.52
C SER A 571 -13.74 -5.36 -11.66
N ASP A 572 -14.48 -6.46 -11.83
CA ASP A 572 -15.42 -6.63 -12.94
C ASP A 572 -16.64 -7.54 -12.64
N GLY A 573 -17.10 -7.57 -11.38
CA GLY A 573 -18.14 -8.51 -10.95
C GLY A 573 -19.42 -7.89 -10.36
N GLY A 574 -20.31 -7.32 -11.19
CA GLY A 574 -21.75 -7.40 -10.93
C GLY A 574 -22.63 -6.14 -11.08
N VAL A 575 -23.47 -6.18 -12.12
CA VAL A 575 -24.76 -5.48 -12.34
C VAL A 575 -24.71 -4.04 -12.90
N ASN A 576 -24.28 -3.91 -14.16
CA ASN A 576 -25.16 -3.49 -15.27
C ASN A 576 -24.39 -3.61 -16.60
N SER A 577 -24.84 -4.53 -17.44
CA SER A 577 -24.49 -4.58 -18.86
C SER A 577 -25.15 -3.39 -19.59
N SER A 578 -24.43 -2.28 -19.67
CA SER A 578 -24.62 -1.25 -20.70
C SER A 578 -23.45 -0.27 -20.63
N SER A 579 -22.58 -0.32 -21.64
CA SER A 579 -21.68 0.75 -22.09
C SER A 579 -20.90 1.51 -21.01
N SER A 580 -19.64 1.14 -20.78
CA SER A 580 -18.54 2.04 -20.37
C SER A 580 -17.23 1.24 -20.40
N GLY A 581 -16.47 1.34 -21.49
CA GLY A 581 -15.11 0.81 -21.57
C GLY A 581 -14.25 1.53 -20.55
N SER A 582 -13.57 0.76 -19.68
CA SER A 582 -12.59 1.31 -18.75
C SER A 582 -11.37 1.78 -19.54
N THR A 583 -11.22 3.10 -19.66
CA THR A 583 -10.15 3.81 -20.36
C THR A 583 -8.82 3.68 -19.63
N LEU A 584 -8.06 2.65 -20.01
CA LEU A 584 -6.59 2.67 -20.09
C LEU A 584 -6.10 1.96 -21.37
N ASP A 585 -6.97 1.86 -22.38
CA ASP A 585 -6.64 1.46 -23.75
C ASP A 585 -6.50 2.68 -24.70
N ASP A 586 -6.67 3.92 -24.20
CA ASP A 586 -6.55 5.16 -25.00
C ASP A 586 -5.18 5.83 -24.86
N ASP A 587 -4.11 5.18 -25.30
CA ASP A 587 -2.86 5.88 -25.63
C ASP A 587 -2.25 5.49 -27.00
N ASP A 588 -2.87 4.58 -27.78
CA ASP A 588 -2.36 4.15 -29.12
C ASP A 588 -3.37 4.33 -30.28
N GLU A 589 -4.39 5.19 -30.18
CA GLU A 589 -5.21 5.59 -31.34
C GLU A 589 -4.79 6.98 -31.83
N ASP A 590 -3.69 7.04 -32.60
CA ASP A 590 -3.42 8.08 -33.59
C ASP A 590 -2.33 7.58 -34.56
N SER A 591 -2.68 6.63 -35.44
CA SER A 591 -1.98 6.47 -36.72
C SER A 591 -2.94 5.93 -37.78
N ASP A 592 -3.39 6.84 -38.66
CA ASP A 592 -4.06 6.50 -39.91
C ASP A 592 -3.16 5.57 -40.76
N SER A 593 -3.55 4.30 -40.99
CA SER A 593 -3.43 3.63 -42.31
C SER A 593 -3.88 2.16 -42.32
N GLU A 594 -4.75 1.87 -43.31
CA GLU A 594 -4.98 0.63 -44.06
C GLU A 594 -5.68 -0.59 -43.40
N THR A 595 -6.98 -0.66 -43.72
CA THR A 595 -7.88 -1.82 -43.84
C THR A 595 -7.31 -3.23 -43.58
N VAL A 596 -7.48 -3.70 -42.34
CA VAL A 596 -7.57 -5.13 -42.02
C VAL A 596 -9.06 -5.50 -41.85
N PRO A 597 -9.54 -6.67 -42.34
CA PRO A 597 -10.94 -7.06 -42.19
C PRO A 597 -11.35 -7.16 -40.72
N ALA A 598 -12.48 -6.55 -40.35
CA ALA A 598 -13.00 -6.49 -38.97
C ALA A 598 -13.24 -7.88 -38.32
N GLU A 599 -13.37 -8.94 -39.12
CA GLU A 599 -13.53 -10.32 -38.65
C GLU A 599 -12.23 -10.90 -38.09
N GLU A 600 -11.08 -10.56 -38.69
CA GLU A 600 -9.76 -11.07 -38.29
C GLU A 600 -9.28 -10.39 -37.00
N GLU A 601 -9.56 -9.09 -36.87
CA GLU A 601 -9.29 -8.32 -35.64
C GLU A 601 -10.17 -8.78 -34.46
N ALA A 602 -11.42 -9.17 -34.74
CA ALA A 602 -12.32 -9.74 -33.74
C ALA A 602 -11.91 -11.15 -33.30
N GLU A 603 -11.41 -12.00 -34.21
CA GLU A 603 -10.83 -13.30 -33.87
C GLU A 603 -9.54 -13.18 -33.07
N ILE A 604 -8.66 -12.23 -33.42
CA ILE A 604 -7.45 -11.94 -32.64
C ILE A 604 -7.84 -11.46 -31.23
N ARG A 605 -8.80 -10.54 -31.09
CA ARG A 605 -9.31 -10.11 -29.77
C ARG A 605 -9.96 -11.24 -28.97
N ARG A 606 -10.63 -12.19 -29.63
CA ARG A 606 -11.22 -13.38 -28.97
C ARG A 606 -10.14 -14.33 -28.49
N LYS A 607 -9.18 -14.70 -29.33
CA LYS A 607 -8.03 -15.53 -28.95
C LYS A 607 -7.16 -14.84 -27.88
N GLU A 608 -7.01 -13.52 -27.96
CA GLU A 608 -6.30 -12.70 -26.96
C GLU A 608 -7.06 -12.67 -25.62
N LYS A 609 -8.40 -12.58 -25.63
CA LYS A 609 -9.23 -12.75 -24.42
C LYS A 609 -9.19 -14.16 -23.85
N GLU A 610 -9.12 -15.20 -24.68
CA GLU A 610 -8.97 -16.59 -24.24
C GLU A 610 -7.59 -16.86 -23.63
N MET A 611 -6.53 -16.19 -24.11
CA MET A 611 -5.15 -16.32 -23.57
C MET A 611 -4.84 -15.37 -22.40
N LEU A 612 -5.63 -14.31 -22.19
CA LEU A 612 -5.50 -13.39 -21.05
C LEU A 612 -6.35 -13.91 -19.89
N THR A 613 -5.75 -14.68 -18.99
CA THR A 613 -6.45 -15.24 -17.83
C THR A 613 -7.28 -14.20 -17.09
N GLU A 614 -8.59 -14.42 -17.10
CA GLU A 614 -9.52 -13.85 -16.14
C GLU A 614 -9.37 -14.65 -14.84
N PRO A 615 -9.26 -13.98 -13.67
CA PRO A 615 -9.27 -14.70 -12.41
C PRO A 615 -10.57 -15.51 -12.31
N PRO A 616 -10.53 -16.76 -11.84
CA PRO A 616 -11.72 -17.60 -11.76
C PRO A 616 -12.80 -16.88 -10.93
N ALA A 617 -13.93 -16.60 -11.57
CA ALA A 617 -15.06 -15.95 -10.91
C ALA A 617 -15.48 -16.79 -9.69
N ARG A 618 -15.59 -16.15 -8.51
CA ARG A 618 -16.00 -16.84 -7.28
C ARG A 618 -17.39 -17.44 -7.47
N ARG A 619 -17.46 -18.75 -7.66
CA ARG A 619 -18.72 -19.50 -7.73
C ARG A 619 -19.23 -19.70 -6.30
N ASN A 620 -20.49 -19.34 -6.04
CA ASN A 620 -21.12 -19.68 -4.77
C ASN A 620 -21.24 -21.21 -4.70
N PRO A 621 -20.63 -21.87 -3.69
CA PRO A 621 -20.69 -23.33 -3.59
C PRO A 621 -22.10 -23.83 -3.24
N ASP A 622 -22.89 -23.01 -2.54
CA ASP A 622 -24.20 -23.40 -2.00
C ASP A 622 -25.37 -23.10 -2.95
N ALA A 623 -25.16 -22.32 -4.02
CA ALA A 623 -26.25 -21.93 -4.92
C ALA A 623 -25.77 -21.63 -6.36
N PHE A 624 -26.42 -22.26 -7.34
CA PHE A 624 -26.29 -21.92 -8.76
C PHE A 624 -27.03 -20.61 -9.11
N PRO A 625 -26.67 -19.92 -10.22
CA PRO A 625 -27.33 -18.68 -10.62
C PRO A 625 -28.85 -18.89 -10.82
N PRO A 626 -29.70 -17.95 -10.37
CA PRO A 626 -31.15 -18.10 -10.44
C PRO A 626 -31.64 -18.09 -11.89
N THR A 627 -32.36 -19.12 -12.30
CA THR A 627 -32.97 -19.23 -13.64
C THR A 627 -34.31 -18.48 -13.72
N THR A 628 -35.08 -18.42 -12.63
CA THR A 628 -36.39 -17.77 -12.57
C THR A 628 -36.29 -16.26 -12.32
N ASN A 629 -37.19 -15.47 -12.95
CA ASN A 629 -37.26 -14.01 -12.75
C ASN A 629 -37.54 -13.61 -11.28
N PHE A 630 -38.32 -14.41 -10.54
CA PHE A 630 -38.51 -14.22 -9.09
C PHE A 630 -37.21 -14.43 -8.31
N GLY A 631 -36.42 -15.43 -8.66
CA GLY A 631 -35.09 -15.66 -8.07
C GLY A 631 -34.12 -14.51 -8.35
N LYS A 632 -34.16 -13.93 -9.56
CA LYS A 632 -33.38 -12.73 -9.91
C LYS A 632 -33.78 -11.52 -9.05
N SER A 633 -35.07 -11.30 -8.81
CA SER A 633 -35.56 -10.24 -7.92
C SER A 633 -35.21 -10.50 -6.45
N TYR A 634 -35.30 -11.74 -5.98
CA TYR A 634 -34.91 -12.12 -4.62
C TYR A 634 -33.40 -11.96 -4.39
N VAL A 635 -32.55 -12.29 -5.36
CA VAL A 635 -31.10 -12.02 -5.29
C VAL A 635 -30.80 -10.53 -5.21
N LYS A 636 -31.55 -9.68 -5.95
CA LYS A 636 -31.45 -8.22 -5.82
C LYS A 636 -31.88 -7.73 -4.43
N LEU A 637 -32.98 -8.23 -3.89
CA LEU A 637 -33.43 -7.92 -2.53
C LEU A 637 -32.44 -8.42 -1.46
N ALA A 638 -31.90 -9.62 -1.63
CA ALA A 638 -30.88 -10.19 -0.78
C ALA A 638 -29.58 -9.37 -0.84
N SER A 639 -29.26 -8.77 -1.98
CA SER A 639 -28.15 -7.82 -2.11
C SER A 639 -28.36 -6.57 -1.24
N ILE A 640 -29.59 -6.02 -1.19
CA ILE A 640 -29.94 -4.92 -0.29
C ILE A 640 -29.86 -5.35 1.18
N LEU A 641 -30.30 -6.55 1.54
CA LEU A 641 -30.17 -7.06 2.91
C LEU A 641 -28.71 -7.33 3.29
N ARG A 642 -27.90 -7.81 2.35
CA ARG A 642 -26.44 -7.95 2.52
C ARG A 642 -25.77 -6.59 2.69
N TYR A 643 -26.25 -5.55 2.02
CA TYR A 643 -25.79 -4.18 2.20
C TYR A 643 -25.98 -3.69 3.64
N PHE A 644 -27.17 -3.84 4.22
CA PHE A 644 -27.41 -3.45 5.61
C PHE A 644 -26.59 -4.28 6.63
N LYS A 645 -26.25 -5.52 6.27
CA LYS A 645 -25.35 -6.39 7.07
C LYS A 645 -23.86 -6.14 6.82
N SER A 646 -23.49 -5.38 5.80
CA SER A 646 -22.10 -5.03 5.51
C SER A 646 -21.55 -4.08 6.57
N ALA A 647 -20.24 -4.11 6.81
CA ALA A 647 -19.57 -3.21 7.74
C ALA A 647 -19.88 -1.72 7.44
N LYS A 648 -19.97 -1.37 6.14
CA LYS A 648 -20.32 -0.02 5.66
C LYS A 648 -21.77 0.37 6.01
N GLY A 649 -22.71 -0.56 5.84
CA GLY A 649 -24.13 -0.35 6.18
C GLY A 649 -24.38 -0.29 7.69
N ILE A 650 -23.69 -1.13 8.47
CA ILE A 650 -23.73 -1.10 9.94
C ILE A 650 -23.17 0.23 10.46
N PHE A 651 -22.09 0.74 9.88
CA PHE A 651 -21.56 2.07 10.23
C PHE A 651 -22.60 3.17 10.00
N ALA A 652 -23.25 3.19 8.83
CA ALA A 652 -24.29 4.18 8.52
C ALA A 652 -25.49 4.07 9.47
N LEU A 653 -25.93 2.85 9.82
CA LEU A 653 -26.98 2.62 10.81
C LEU A 653 -26.59 3.12 12.21
N ARG A 654 -25.35 2.86 12.65
CA ARG A 654 -24.83 3.37 13.94
C ARG A 654 -24.83 4.89 13.98
N LEU A 655 -24.39 5.53 12.90
CA LEU A 655 -24.40 6.98 12.79
C LEU A 655 -25.82 7.53 12.94
N ALA A 656 -26.80 6.93 12.26
CA ALA A 656 -28.19 7.36 12.34
C ALA A 656 -28.80 7.14 13.74
N PHE A 657 -28.52 5.99 14.35
CA PHE A 657 -29.02 5.67 15.69
C PHE A 657 -28.45 6.60 16.77
N VAL A 658 -27.14 6.85 16.77
CA VAL A 658 -26.50 7.81 17.69
C VAL A 658 -27.09 9.21 17.52
N SER A 659 -27.32 9.63 16.28
CA SER A 659 -27.85 10.96 15.97
C SER A 659 -29.24 11.17 16.57
N VAL A 660 -30.15 10.21 16.37
CA VAL A 660 -31.49 10.26 16.96
C VAL A 660 -31.44 10.15 18.47
N ALA A 661 -30.62 9.26 19.04
CA ALA A 661 -30.52 9.07 20.49
C ALA A 661 -30.09 10.35 21.22
N LEU A 662 -29.10 11.09 20.71
CA LEU A 662 -28.65 12.36 21.28
C LEU A 662 -29.55 13.55 20.94
N TRP A 663 -30.42 13.42 19.93
CA TRP A 663 -31.39 14.44 19.54
C TRP A 663 -32.68 14.40 20.39
N ILE A 664 -33.12 13.23 20.88
CA ILE A 664 -34.36 13.08 21.66
C ILE A 664 -34.49 14.11 22.81
N PRO A 665 -33.46 14.36 23.66
CA PRO A 665 -33.56 15.33 24.74
C PRO A 665 -33.86 16.78 24.29
N ALA A 666 -33.56 17.13 23.03
CA ALA A 666 -33.86 18.46 22.48
C ALA A 666 -35.36 18.67 22.25
N VAL A 667 -36.12 17.59 22.11
CA VAL A 667 -37.51 17.60 21.61
C VAL A 667 -38.53 17.17 22.68
N CYS A 668 -38.04 16.75 23.84
CA CYS A 668 -38.89 16.54 25.02
C CYS A 668 -39.09 17.87 25.78
N PRO A 669 -40.33 18.32 26.05
CA PRO A 669 -40.59 19.60 26.72
C PRO A 669 -39.91 19.76 28.09
N SER A 670 -39.71 18.66 28.82
CA SER A 670 -39.05 18.66 30.14
C SER A 670 -37.53 18.85 30.07
N SER A 671 -36.87 18.46 28.97
CA SER A 671 -35.41 18.51 28.82
C SER A 671 -34.92 19.50 27.76
N ALA A 672 -35.81 20.03 26.91
CA ALA A 672 -35.47 20.95 25.83
C ALA A 672 -34.66 22.15 26.35
N TRP A 673 -35.13 22.81 27.41
CA TRP A 673 -34.42 23.95 28.00
C TRP A 673 -32.98 23.61 28.41
N PHE A 674 -32.78 22.50 29.11
CA PHE A 674 -31.46 22.03 29.53
C PHE A 674 -30.53 21.79 28.34
N TYR A 675 -31.07 21.24 27.25
CA TYR A 675 -30.33 20.97 26.03
C TYR A 675 -29.89 22.25 25.31
N TYR A 676 -30.75 23.26 25.16
CA TYR A 676 -30.39 24.51 24.46
C TYR A 676 -29.53 25.46 25.31
N ASP A 677 -29.73 25.47 26.63
CA ASP A 677 -28.91 26.25 27.56
C ASP A 677 -27.44 25.78 27.55
N ASN A 678 -27.23 24.46 27.60
CA ASN A 678 -25.89 23.85 27.56
C ASN A 678 -25.37 23.58 26.13
N LYS A 679 -26.12 23.96 25.08
CA LYS A 679 -25.78 23.73 23.67
C LYS A 679 -25.47 22.24 23.37
N GLY A 680 -26.38 21.35 23.77
CA GLY A 680 -26.27 19.89 23.63
C GLY A 680 -26.06 19.38 22.20
N VAL A 681 -26.39 20.18 21.18
CA VAL A 681 -26.13 19.87 19.76
C VAL A 681 -24.67 19.54 19.46
N TRP A 682 -23.74 20.08 20.24
CA TRP A 682 -22.32 19.73 20.09
C TRP A 682 -22.01 18.32 20.56
N ALA A 683 -22.70 17.77 21.56
CA ALA A 683 -22.51 16.37 21.92
C ALA A 683 -22.93 15.44 20.76
N LEU A 684 -24.02 15.80 20.06
CA LEU A 684 -24.49 15.10 18.86
C LEU A 684 -23.44 15.16 17.73
N ILE A 685 -22.96 16.36 17.37
CA ILE A 685 -21.92 16.54 16.34
C ILE A 685 -20.63 15.78 16.71
N MET A 686 -20.24 15.82 17.99
CA MET A 686 -19.06 15.10 18.47
C MET A 686 -19.25 13.58 18.38
N ALA A 687 -20.43 13.04 18.65
CA ALA A 687 -20.70 11.62 18.52
C ALA A 687 -20.67 11.13 17.05
N GLN A 688 -21.19 11.93 16.12
CA GLN A 688 -21.16 11.60 14.69
C GLN A 688 -19.75 11.65 14.08
N THR A 689 -18.96 12.64 14.49
CA THR A 689 -17.56 12.75 14.07
C THR A 689 -16.67 11.74 14.80
N ALA A 690 -17.09 11.27 15.98
CA ALA A 690 -16.41 10.26 16.79
C ALA A 690 -16.37 8.87 16.15
N LEU A 691 -17.48 8.45 15.54
CA LEU A 691 -17.68 7.09 15.04
C LEU A 691 -16.63 6.68 13.99
N ALA A 692 -16.10 5.47 14.17
CA ALA A 692 -15.26 4.77 13.20
C ALA A 692 -15.95 3.48 12.75
N VAL A 693 -15.46 2.89 11.65
CA VAL A 693 -15.95 1.58 11.17
C VAL A 693 -15.46 0.45 12.09
N TYR A 694 -14.21 0.53 12.55
CA TYR A 694 -13.55 -0.50 13.37
C TYR A 694 -13.28 -0.05 14.80
N ALA A 695 -13.38 -0.99 15.75
CA ALA A 695 -13.29 -0.68 17.18
C ALA A 695 -11.93 -0.15 17.63
N GLY A 696 -10.83 -0.79 17.22
CA GLY A 696 -9.48 -0.32 17.53
C GLY A 696 -9.20 1.08 16.99
N ASP A 697 -9.70 1.40 15.80
CA ASP A 697 -9.55 2.73 15.21
C ASP A 697 -10.35 3.77 15.99
N GLN A 698 -11.57 3.43 16.44
CA GLN A 698 -12.38 4.30 17.29
C GLN A 698 -11.72 4.60 18.63
N ILE A 699 -11.17 3.59 19.30
CA ILE A 699 -10.52 3.73 20.62
C ILE A 699 -9.23 4.55 20.50
N ALA A 700 -8.38 4.24 19.51
CA ALA A 700 -7.15 4.98 19.30
C ALA A 700 -7.45 6.46 18.99
N GLY A 701 -8.42 6.73 18.11
CA GLY A 701 -8.81 8.11 17.84
C GLY A 701 -9.56 8.78 18.99
N PHE A 702 -10.24 8.03 19.87
CA PHE A 702 -10.76 8.58 21.12
C PHE A 702 -9.63 9.13 22.00
N LEU A 703 -8.56 8.37 22.20
CA LEU A 703 -7.39 8.84 22.97
C LEU A 703 -6.76 10.08 22.33
N VAL A 704 -6.52 10.03 21.01
CA VAL A 704 -5.97 11.17 20.26
C VAL A 704 -6.85 12.41 20.38
N ARG A 705 -8.17 12.26 20.26
CA ARG A 705 -9.10 13.39 20.37
C ARG A 705 -9.23 13.88 21.80
N LEU A 706 -9.28 13.00 22.79
CA LEU A 706 -9.34 13.38 24.20
C LEU A 706 -8.11 14.20 24.59
N THR A 707 -6.91 13.72 24.23
CA THR A 707 -5.65 14.45 24.47
C THR A 707 -5.61 15.78 23.72
N GLY A 708 -6.02 15.81 22.45
CA GLY A 708 -6.13 17.03 21.65
C GLY A 708 -7.12 18.03 22.24
N THR A 709 -8.30 17.59 22.68
CA THR A 709 -9.31 18.43 23.34
C THR A 709 -8.79 18.98 24.66
N ILE A 710 -8.17 18.16 25.52
CA ILE A 710 -7.60 18.63 26.80
C ILE A 710 -6.53 19.70 26.54
N ALA A 711 -5.59 19.44 25.60
CA ALA A 711 -4.56 20.41 25.24
C ALA A 711 -5.18 21.70 24.67
N GLY A 712 -6.16 21.59 23.77
CA GLY A 712 -6.83 22.75 23.17
C GLY A 712 -7.69 23.54 24.16
N LEU A 713 -8.29 22.88 25.16
CA LEU A 713 -9.00 23.55 26.25
C LEU A 713 -8.03 24.39 27.10
N LEU A 714 -6.91 23.80 27.52
CA LEU A 714 -5.89 24.52 28.31
C LEU A 714 -5.36 25.73 27.55
N ILE A 715 -4.96 25.54 26.28
CA ILE A 715 -4.47 26.61 25.41
C ILE A 715 -5.54 27.67 25.19
N GLY A 716 -6.78 27.28 24.88
CA GLY A 716 -7.90 28.19 24.65
C GLY A 716 -8.28 29.01 25.89
N MET A 717 -8.25 28.41 27.07
CA MET A 717 -8.47 29.12 28.34
C MET A 717 -7.35 30.13 28.59
N CYS A 718 -6.09 29.74 28.42
CA CYS A 718 -4.95 30.65 28.56
C CYS A 718 -5.07 31.85 27.60
N ILE A 719 -5.37 31.61 26.32
CA ILE A 719 -5.55 32.68 25.32
C ILE A 719 -6.67 33.64 25.72
N TRP A 720 -7.81 33.11 26.21
CA TRP A 720 -8.92 33.96 26.65
C TRP A 720 -8.49 34.89 27.77
N TYR A 721 -7.85 34.39 28.84
CA TYR A 721 -7.43 35.24 29.96
C TYR A 721 -6.29 36.20 29.58
N ILE A 722 -5.41 35.84 28.65
CA ILE A 722 -4.39 36.75 28.12
C ILE A 722 -5.02 37.88 27.30
N GLY A 723 -5.99 37.56 26.44
CA GLY A 723 -6.62 38.52 25.54
C GLY A 723 -7.74 39.35 26.17
N ALA A 724 -8.41 38.83 27.22
CA ALA A 724 -9.57 39.45 27.84
C ALA A 724 -9.36 39.92 29.28
N GLY A 725 -8.34 39.40 29.99
CA GLY A 725 -8.20 39.61 31.43
C GLY A 725 -9.48 39.17 32.17
N LEU A 726 -10.05 40.08 32.96
CA LEU A 726 -11.33 39.91 33.66
C LEU A 726 -12.53 40.53 32.93
N GLY A 727 -12.32 41.17 31.78
CA GLY A 727 -13.34 41.94 31.06
C GLY A 727 -13.93 41.25 29.84
N HIS A 728 -14.58 42.03 28.96
CA HIS A 728 -15.28 41.55 27.75
C HIS A 728 -14.36 41.19 26.56
N GLY A 729 -13.02 41.21 26.73
CA GLY A 729 -12.06 40.91 25.66
C GLY A 729 -11.49 42.16 24.96
N ASN A 730 -10.17 42.25 24.82
CA ASN A 730 -9.55 43.22 23.90
C ASN A 730 -9.52 42.62 22.48
N PRO A 731 -10.17 43.25 21.47
CA PRO A 731 -10.11 42.86 20.06
C PRO A 731 -8.71 42.46 19.58
N TYR A 732 -7.74 43.33 19.79
CA TYR A 732 -6.37 43.15 19.28
C TYR A 732 -5.62 42.08 20.07
N GLY A 733 -5.82 42.06 21.39
CA GLY A 733 -5.22 41.07 22.29
C GLY A 733 -5.63 39.66 21.94
N ILE A 734 -6.92 39.44 21.65
CA ILE A 734 -7.44 38.12 21.29
C ILE A 734 -6.92 37.67 19.92
N VAL A 735 -6.88 38.55 18.91
CA VAL A 735 -6.34 38.20 17.59
C VAL A 735 -4.86 37.82 17.70
N ILE A 736 -4.04 38.65 18.34
CA ILE A 736 -2.59 38.42 18.45
C ILE A 736 -2.30 37.17 19.27
N ALA A 737 -2.92 37.01 20.45
CA ALA A 737 -2.69 35.86 21.31
C ALA A 737 -3.15 34.54 20.65
N THR A 738 -4.29 34.55 19.96
CA THR A 738 -4.81 33.36 19.27
C THR A 738 -3.92 32.96 18.10
N THR A 739 -3.52 33.92 17.25
CA THR A 739 -2.60 33.65 16.13
C THR A 739 -1.25 33.15 16.63
N ALA A 740 -0.66 33.80 17.65
CA ALA A 740 0.64 33.41 18.17
C ALA A 740 0.64 32.00 18.78
N ALA A 741 -0.42 31.61 19.47
CA ALA A 741 -0.55 30.28 20.06
C ALA A 741 -0.86 29.18 19.04
N LEU A 742 -1.65 29.46 18.00
CA LEU A 742 -2.01 28.50 16.95
C LEU A 742 -0.92 28.34 15.87
N ALA A 743 -0.10 29.37 15.64
CA ALA A 743 0.99 29.34 14.67
C ALA A 743 1.92 28.11 14.84
N PRO A 744 2.48 27.79 16.03
CA PRO A 744 3.28 26.59 16.19
C PRO A 744 2.49 25.31 15.94
N LEU A 745 1.20 25.23 16.33
CA LEU A 745 0.36 24.05 16.09
C LEU A 745 0.14 23.79 14.60
N PHE A 746 0.00 24.84 13.79
CA PHE A 746 -0.04 24.71 12.33
C PHE A 746 1.28 24.25 11.73
N LEU A 747 2.42 24.71 12.27
CA LEU A 747 3.72 24.23 11.81
C LEU A 747 3.88 22.73 12.07
N VAL A 748 3.54 22.28 13.29
CA VAL A 748 3.58 20.85 13.65
C VAL A 748 2.57 20.04 12.83
N ARG A 749 1.40 20.61 12.50
CA ARG A 749 0.44 19.95 11.60
C ARG A 749 0.98 19.76 10.18
N LEU A 750 1.74 20.73 9.67
CA LEU A 750 2.31 20.68 8.32
C LEU A 750 3.44 19.65 8.19
N THR A 751 4.18 19.38 9.26
CA THR A 751 5.37 18.51 9.20
C THR A 751 5.30 17.24 10.04
N GLY A 752 4.29 17.13 10.92
CA GLY A 752 4.10 15.98 11.79
C GLY A 752 3.68 14.72 11.03
N SER A 753 3.93 13.56 11.64
CA SER A 753 3.46 12.27 11.14
C SER A 753 1.93 12.21 11.03
N ALA A 754 1.39 11.41 10.11
CA ALA A 754 -0.06 11.30 9.84
C ALA A 754 -0.92 11.05 11.10
N ILE A 755 -0.38 10.35 12.10
CA ILE A 755 -1.06 10.10 13.39
C ILE A 755 -1.16 11.38 14.24
N GLN A 756 -0.13 12.23 14.21
CA GLN A 756 -0.06 13.47 14.99
C GLN A 756 -0.96 14.57 14.40
N VAL A 757 -1.21 14.56 13.08
CA VAL A 757 -2.06 15.55 12.40
C VAL A 757 -3.46 15.62 13.03
N GLY A 758 -4.04 14.46 13.38
CA GLY A 758 -5.34 14.39 14.04
C GLY A 758 -5.35 15.08 15.42
N LEU A 759 -4.31 14.84 16.24
CA LEU A 759 -4.15 15.44 17.57
C LEU A 759 -4.09 16.97 17.49
N TRP A 760 -3.20 17.50 16.64
CA TRP A 760 -2.94 18.93 16.55
C TRP A 760 -4.10 19.69 15.90
N THR A 761 -4.82 19.06 14.97
CA THR A 761 -6.04 19.66 14.42
C THR A 761 -7.13 19.77 15.50
N MET A 762 -7.32 18.73 16.31
CA MET A 762 -8.29 18.75 17.41
C MET A 762 -7.95 19.80 18.48
N ALA A 763 -6.67 19.90 18.83
CA ALA A 763 -6.20 20.95 19.73
C ALA A 763 -6.49 22.35 19.17
N SER A 764 -6.22 22.57 17.90
CA SER A 764 -6.46 23.86 17.23
C SER A 764 -7.96 24.21 17.16
N VAL A 765 -8.81 23.25 16.76
CA VAL A 765 -10.27 23.45 16.68
C VAL A 765 -10.86 23.73 18.05
N THR A 766 -10.45 22.98 19.08
CA THR A 766 -10.94 23.18 20.45
C THR A 766 -10.50 24.52 21.02
N THR A 767 -9.27 24.94 20.74
CA THR A 767 -8.74 26.26 21.14
C THR A 767 -9.61 27.38 20.57
N VAL A 768 -9.87 27.34 19.26
CA VAL A 768 -10.72 28.33 18.59
C VAL A 768 -12.16 28.28 19.10
N LEU A 769 -12.69 27.09 19.39
CA LEU A 769 -14.03 26.94 19.92
C LEU A 769 -14.16 27.65 21.28
N VAL A 770 -13.21 27.48 22.19
CA VAL A 770 -13.23 28.15 23.51
C VAL A 770 -13.12 29.66 23.37
N VAL A 771 -12.17 30.15 22.57
CA VAL A 771 -11.93 31.59 22.38
C VAL A 771 -13.11 32.25 21.65
N GLY A 772 -13.58 31.64 20.57
CA GLY A 772 -14.66 32.16 19.75
C GLY A 772 -16.01 32.20 20.47
N TYR A 773 -16.38 31.16 21.23
CA TYR A 773 -17.58 31.19 22.05
C TYR A 773 -17.47 32.20 23.20
N SER A 774 -16.30 32.31 23.84
CA SER A 774 -16.10 33.30 24.90
C SER A 774 -16.25 34.72 24.35
N TRP A 775 -15.71 34.99 23.15
CA TRP A 775 -15.88 36.27 22.47
C TRP A 775 -17.34 36.57 22.13
N ILE A 776 -18.06 35.61 21.54
CA ILE A 776 -19.47 35.82 21.21
C ILE A 776 -20.28 36.03 22.49
N ASN A 777 -20.13 35.20 23.51
CA ASN A 777 -20.90 35.31 24.77
C ASN A 777 -20.62 36.61 25.55
N ALA A 778 -19.44 37.19 25.39
CA ALA A 778 -19.07 38.44 26.04
C ALA A 778 -19.62 39.69 25.33
N ASN A 779 -19.80 39.64 24.01
CA ASN A 779 -20.12 40.80 23.17
C ASN A 779 -21.52 40.80 22.56
N PHE A 780 -22.01 39.61 22.24
CA PHE A 780 -23.39 39.33 21.89
C PHE A 780 -23.95 38.62 23.12
N ASN A 781 -25.14 38.93 23.62
CA ASN A 781 -25.71 38.19 24.75
C ASN A 781 -26.63 37.10 24.18
N PRO A 782 -26.12 35.97 23.64
CA PRO A 782 -26.95 34.95 23.02
C PRO A 782 -27.82 34.26 24.07
N PHE A 783 -28.96 33.70 23.62
CA PHE A 783 -29.84 32.91 24.47
C PHE A 783 -29.11 31.65 24.96
N GLY A 784 -29.12 31.41 26.28
CA GLY A 784 -28.33 30.38 26.94
C GLY A 784 -26.84 30.74 26.90
N ASN A 785 -26.36 31.40 27.95
CA ASN A 785 -24.96 31.80 28.08
C ASN A 785 -24.22 30.74 28.92
N PRO A 786 -23.50 29.78 28.31
CA PRO A 786 -22.75 28.77 29.04
C PRO A 786 -21.59 29.36 29.86
N GLY A 787 -21.27 30.64 29.68
CA GLY A 787 -20.20 31.38 30.34
C GLY A 787 -19.02 31.66 29.41
N VAL A 788 -17.91 32.15 29.98
CA VAL A 788 -16.67 32.52 29.28
C VAL A 788 -15.45 31.87 29.94
N GLY A 789 -14.38 31.63 29.18
CA GLY A 789 -13.12 31.11 29.74
C GLY A 789 -13.27 29.73 30.38
N VAL A 790 -12.93 29.59 31.67
CA VAL A 790 -12.95 28.29 32.38
C VAL A 790 -14.34 27.66 32.42
N THR A 791 -15.39 28.46 32.70
CA THR A 791 -16.75 27.90 32.85
C THR A 791 -17.27 27.31 31.55
N LEU A 792 -16.86 27.89 30.42
CA LEU A 792 -17.14 27.35 29.10
C LEU A 792 -16.28 26.11 28.82
N GLY A 793 -14.98 26.17 29.14
CA GLY A 793 -14.01 25.12 28.83
C GLY A 793 -14.42 23.75 29.38
N TRP A 794 -14.77 23.66 30.66
CA TRP A 794 -15.16 22.36 31.25
C TRP A 794 -16.52 21.87 30.72
N LYS A 795 -17.48 22.77 30.46
CA LYS A 795 -18.78 22.39 29.85
C LYS A 795 -18.58 21.80 28.46
N ARG A 796 -17.65 22.34 27.67
CA ARG A 796 -17.28 21.80 26.36
C ARG A 796 -16.57 20.45 26.48
N ALA A 797 -15.65 20.30 27.44
CA ALA A 797 -15.00 19.02 27.74
C ALA A 797 -16.04 17.92 28.03
N LEU A 798 -17.05 18.25 28.84
CA LEU A 798 -18.11 17.33 29.22
C LEU A 798 -18.95 16.89 28.01
N LEU A 799 -19.36 17.82 27.13
CA LEU A 799 -20.12 17.49 25.91
C LEU A 799 -19.33 16.57 24.97
N VAL A 800 -18.02 16.77 24.88
CA VAL A 800 -17.12 15.91 24.11
C VAL A 800 -17.09 14.49 24.71
N ILE A 801 -16.97 14.36 26.03
CA ILE A 801 -17.02 13.07 26.73
C ILE A 801 -18.38 12.37 26.53
N ILE A 802 -19.50 13.12 26.61
CA ILE A 802 -20.84 12.59 26.36
C ILE A 802 -20.99 12.08 24.93
N GLY A 803 -20.54 12.86 23.94
CA GLY A 803 -20.59 12.44 22.54
C GLY A 803 -19.77 11.17 22.27
N PHE A 804 -18.56 11.09 22.84
CA PHE A 804 -17.71 9.90 22.71
C PHE A 804 -18.27 8.67 23.41
N THR A 805 -18.80 8.83 24.63
CA THR A 805 -19.41 7.71 25.37
C THR A 805 -20.63 7.18 24.64
N ALA A 806 -21.49 8.05 24.08
CA ALA A 806 -22.61 7.64 23.23
C ALA A 806 -22.14 6.88 21.98
N ALA A 807 -21.12 7.38 21.28
CA ALA A 807 -20.54 6.70 20.11
C ALA A 807 -19.91 5.34 20.48
N PHE A 808 -19.31 5.22 21.67
CA PHE A 808 -18.76 3.98 22.18
C PHE A 808 -19.85 2.95 22.52
N ILE A 809 -20.94 3.38 23.17
CA ILE A 809 -22.08 2.52 23.49
C ILE A 809 -22.69 1.93 22.21
N VAL A 810 -22.96 2.76 21.21
CA VAL A 810 -23.56 2.29 19.95
C VAL A 810 -22.60 1.42 19.13
N MET A 811 -21.29 1.51 19.38
CA MET A 811 -20.33 0.61 18.76
C MET A 811 -20.41 -0.83 19.30
N LEU A 812 -20.77 -1.01 20.58
CA LEU A 812 -20.91 -2.35 21.18
C LEU A 812 -22.08 -3.13 20.61
N PHE A 813 -23.13 -2.44 20.13
CA PHE A 813 -24.31 -3.05 19.51
C PHE A 813 -24.23 -3.01 17.96
N PRO A 814 -24.69 -4.04 17.23
CA PRO A 814 -24.98 -5.43 17.64
C PRO A 814 -23.73 -6.31 17.80
N THR A 815 -22.65 -6.02 17.05
CA THR A 815 -21.35 -6.70 17.19
C THR A 815 -20.21 -5.72 16.91
N ALA A 816 -19.22 -5.65 17.81
CA ALA A 816 -18.02 -4.86 17.57
C ALA A 816 -17.17 -5.52 16.46
N LEU A 817 -16.94 -4.81 15.36
CA LEU A 817 -15.94 -5.25 14.37
C LEU A 817 -14.55 -4.94 14.92
N SER A 818 -13.86 -5.98 15.38
CA SER A 818 -12.50 -5.87 15.91
C SER A 818 -11.48 -5.65 14.79
N SER A 819 -10.60 -4.68 15.00
CA SER A 819 -9.43 -4.41 14.15
C SER A 819 -8.46 -5.60 14.15
N ARG A 820 -8.45 -6.45 15.19
CA ARG A 820 -7.62 -7.68 15.21
C ARG A 820 -8.10 -8.70 14.18
N VAL A 821 -9.41 -8.90 14.10
CA VAL A 821 -10.02 -9.79 13.09
C VAL A 821 -9.77 -9.24 11.69
N LEU A 822 -9.84 -7.92 11.53
CA LEU A 822 -9.47 -7.25 10.29
C LEU A 822 -8.02 -7.55 9.90
N VAL A 823 -7.04 -7.28 10.78
CA VAL A 823 -5.62 -7.55 10.51
C VAL A 823 -5.40 -9.02 10.15
N ARG A 824 -6.03 -9.96 10.85
CA ARG A 824 -5.90 -11.40 10.54
C ARG A 824 -6.46 -11.75 9.16
N LYS A 825 -7.71 -11.35 8.86
CA LYS A 825 -8.38 -11.66 7.59
C LYS A 825 -7.71 -11.01 6.40
N THR A 826 -7.16 -9.81 6.59
CA THR A 826 -6.47 -9.07 5.53
C THR A 826 -5.12 -9.68 5.19
N LEU A 827 -4.32 -10.04 6.21
CA LEU A 827 -3.07 -10.77 6.00
C LEU A 827 -3.34 -12.14 5.35
N ALA A 828 -4.43 -12.82 5.72
CA ALA A 828 -4.86 -14.06 5.05
C ALA A 828 -5.18 -13.84 3.57
N ALA A 829 -5.98 -12.81 3.27
CA ALA A 829 -6.37 -12.49 1.90
C ALA A 829 -5.16 -12.07 1.03
N ILE A 830 -4.17 -11.37 1.62
CA ILE A 830 -2.92 -11.02 0.95
C ILE A 830 -2.11 -12.28 0.60
N ILE A 831 -2.09 -13.30 1.46
CA ILE A 831 -1.46 -14.60 1.15
C ILE A 831 -2.13 -15.22 -0.06
N ASN A 832 -3.47 -15.26 -0.09
CA ASN A 832 -4.21 -15.81 -1.23
C ASN A 832 -3.90 -15.07 -2.53
N GLU A 833 -3.96 -13.73 -2.51
CA GLU A 833 -3.67 -12.94 -3.71
C GLU A 833 -2.20 -13.02 -4.14
N SER A 834 -1.26 -13.14 -3.21
CA SER A 834 0.13 -13.39 -3.57
C SER A 834 0.31 -14.73 -4.29
N GLY A 835 -0.44 -15.77 -3.89
CA GLY A 835 -0.51 -17.04 -4.61
C GLY A 835 -1.14 -16.91 -5.98
N ASN A 836 -2.21 -16.12 -6.13
CA ASN A 836 -2.82 -15.84 -7.42
C ASN A 836 -1.92 -15.02 -8.36
N ILE A 837 -1.09 -14.13 -7.81
CA ILE A 837 -0.06 -13.40 -8.58
C ILE A 837 1.02 -14.38 -9.03
N PHE A 838 1.51 -15.22 -8.11
CA PHE A 838 2.51 -16.24 -8.43
C PHE A 838 2.03 -17.22 -9.52
N GLY A 839 0.77 -17.66 -9.45
CA GLY A 839 0.16 -18.50 -10.49
C GLY A 839 0.07 -17.81 -11.84
N GLY A 840 -0.28 -16.52 -11.87
CA GLY A 840 -0.28 -15.74 -13.11
C GLY A 840 1.11 -15.55 -13.71
N GLU A 841 2.15 -15.43 -12.88
CA GLU A 841 3.54 -15.40 -13.36
C GLU A 841 3.96 -16.74 -13.98
N ILE A 842 3.67 -17.86 -13.30
CA ILE A 842 3.97 -19.21 -13.81
C ILE A 842 3.27 -19.45 -15.16
N GLU A 843 2.00 -19.07 -15.26
CA GLU A 843 1.27 -19.16 -16.53
C GLU A 843 1.90 -18.31 -17.62
N ALA A 844 2.39 -17.11 -17.29
CA ALA A 844 3.11 -16.27 -18.25
C ALA A 844 4.40 -16.95 -18.73
N PHE A 845 5.16 -17.60 -17.84
CA PHE A 845 6.33 -18.40 -18.22
C PHE A 845 5.95 -19.58 -19.14
N LEU A 846 4.91 -20.33 -18.79
CA LEU A 846 4.44 -21.48 -19.57
C LEU A 846 3.94 -21.06 -20.96
N ALA A 847 3.24 -19.93 -21.07
CA ALA A 847 2.76 -19.44 -22.35
C ALA A 847 3.89 -18.97 -23.29
N GLU A 848 5.00 -18.44 -22.76
CA GLU A 848 6.19 -18.16 -23.58
C GLU A 848 6.96 -19.45 -23.92
N GLU A 849 6.90 -20.47 -23.06
CA GLU A 849 7.48 -21.79 -23.33
C GLU A 849 6.72 -22.52 -24.46
N GLU A 850 5.40 -22.44 -24.51
CA GLU A 850 4.60 -22.95 -25.62
C GLU A 850 4.98 -22.32 -26.96
N ARG A 851 5.31 -21.03 -26.98
CA ARG A 851 5.83 -20.35 -28.18
C ARG A 851 7.19 -20.89 -28.60
N ALA A 852 8.08 -21.13 -27.64
CA ALA A 852 9.38 -21.76 -27.90
C ALA A 852 9.21 -23.16 -28.52
N ARG A 853 8.25 -23.97 -28.04
CA ARG A 853 7.93 -25.27 -28.64
C ARG A 853 7.41 -25.16 -30.07
N ASN A 854 6.60 -24.13 -30.34
CA ASN A 854 6.05 -23.86 -31.67
C ASN A 854 7.08 -23.28 -32.65
N GLY A 855 8.36 -23.16 -32.25
CA GLY A 855 9.45 -22.67 -33.10
C GLY A 855 9.41 -21.15 -33.35
N VAL A 856 8.57 -20.42 -32.63
CA VAL A 856 8.52 -18.95 -32.71
C VAL A 856 9.53 -18.39 -31.72
N TYR A 857 10.76 -18.20 -32.20
CA TYR A 857 11.76 -17.43 -31.48
C TYR A 857 11.54 -15.95 -31.81
N ASP A 858 11.42 -15.10 -30.79
CA ASP A 858 11.23 -13.66 -30.98
C ASP A 858 12.30 -13.13 -31.95
N GLN A 859 11.89 -12.77 -33.17
CA GLN A 859 12.68 -11.88 -34.00
C GLN A 859 12.61 -10.51 -33.33
N LYS A 860 13.77 -9.83 -33.24
CA LYS A 860 13.86 -8.44 -32.73
C LYS A 860 12.67 -7.62 -33.24
N PRO A 861 12.04 -6.78 -32.40
CA PRO A 861 10.84 -6.06 -32.77
C PRO A 861 11.10 -5.31 -34.07
N ASP A 862 10.34 -5.67 -35.10
CA ASP A 862 10.36 -4.98 -36.38
C ASP A 862 10.03 -3.50 -36.10
N THR A 863 10.77 -2.62 -36.74
CA THR A 863 10.78 -1.16 -36.54
C THR A 863 9.46 -0.51 -36.97
N GLY A 864 8.36 -0.83 -36.31
CA GLY A 864 7.05 -0.20 -36.39
C GLY A 864 6.64 0.33 -35.03
N LYS A 865 6.37 1.63 -34.95
CA LYS A 865 6.01 2.34 -33.71
C LYS A 865 4.77 1.71 -33.03
N ASP A 866 4.78 1.72 -31.69
CA ASP A 866 3.63 1.65 -30.78
C ASP A 866 2.78 0.36 -30.72
N ARG A 867 3.35 -0.84 -30.84
CA ARG A 867 2.68 -2.08 -30.37
C ARG A 867 3.47 -2.75 -29.26
N LEU A 868 3.04 -2.51 -28.01
CA LEU A 868 3.52 -3.24 -26.82
C LEU A 868 3.41 -4.75 -27.05
N THR A 869 4.50 -5.49 -26.83
CA THR A 869 4.51 -6.94 -26.97
C THR A 869 3.48 -7.58 -26.02
N LEU A 870 2.84 -8.69 -26.42
CA LEU A 870 1.91 -9.43 -25.55
C LEU A 870 2.54 -9.81 -24.20
N LYS A 871 3.85 -10.06 -24.18
CA LYS A 871 4.66 -10.28 -22.97
C LYS A 871 4.64 -9.05 -22.05
N GLU A 872 4.92 -7.86 -22.60
CA GLU A 872 4.90 -6.61 -21.85
C GLU A 872 3.51 -6.25 -21.32
N ARG A 873 2.45 -6.51 -22.10
CA ARG A 873 1.06 -6.32 -21.65
C ARG A 873 0.73 -7.21 -20.45
N ARG A 874 1.13 -8.49 -20.47
CA ARG A 874 0.96 -9.43 -19.35
C ARG A 874 1.74 -8.99 -18.12
N VAL A 875 3.01 -8.64 -18.29
CA VAL A 875 3.88 -8.10 -17.22
C VAL A 875 3.28 -6.85 -16.59
N ARG A 876 2.74 -5.92 -17.39
CA ARG A 876 2.07 -4.71 -16.89
C ARG A 876 0.81 -5.05 -16.07
N LYS A 877 -0.02 -6.01 -16.53
CA LYS A 877 -1.22 -6.45 -15.80
C LYS A 877 -0.86 -7.04 -14.44
N ILE A 878 0.15 -7.91 -14.38
CA ILE A 878 0.55 -8.55 -13.12
C ILE A 878 1.28 -7.56 -12.19
N SER A 879 2.12 -6.69 -12.74
CA SER A 879 2.73 -5.57 -12.01
C SER A 879 1.67 -4.68 -11.34
N ARG A 880 0.57 -4.36 -12.04
CA ARG A 880 -0.56 -3.61 -11.46
C ARG A 880 -1.19 -4.33 -10.26
N ARG A 881 -1.31 -5.66 -10.31
CA ARG A 881 -1.82 -6.46 -9.18
C ARG A 881 -0.86 -6.42 -8.00
N VAL A 882 0.46 -6.56 -8.23
CA VAL A 882 1.48 -6.43 -7.17
C VAL A 882 1.42 -5.05 -6.51
N ILE A 883 1.31 -3.97 -7.30
CA ILE A 883 1.09 -2.62 -6.76
C ILE A 883 -0.14 -2.61 -5.86
N THR A 884 -1.27 -3.12 -6.35
CA THR A 884 -2.54 -3.13 -5.61
C THR A 884 -2.40 -3.87 -4.27
N VAL A 885 -1.81 -5.07 -4.26
CA VAL A 885 -1.58 -5.82 -3.03
C VAL A 885 -0.61 -5.09 -2.10
N SER A 886 0.46 -4.50 -2.64
CA SER A 886 1.44 -3.73 -1.86
C SER A 886 0.82 -2.49 -1.20
N THR A 887 -0.07 -1.79 -1.90
CA THR A 887 -0.80 -0.65 -1.35
C THR A 887 -1.75 -1.11 -0.24
N ARG A 888 -2.51 -2.20 -0.44
CA ARG A 888 -3.40 -2.79 0.58
C ARG A 888 -2.65 -3.22 1.83
N LEU A 889 -1.51 -3.88 1.68
CA LEU A 889 -0.63 -4.25 2.80
C LEU A 889 -0.26 -3.01 3.62
N ARG A 890 0.14 -1.91 2.97
CA ARG A 890 0.49 -0.66 3.66
C ARG A 890 -0.68 -0.04 4.44
N PHE A 891 -1.90 -0.12 3.91
CA PHE A 891 -3.09 0.41 4.61
C PHE A 891 -3.35 -0.28 5.95
N ILE A 892 -2.87 -1.51 6.15
CA ILE A 892 -3.05 -2.27 7.39
C ILE A 892 -1.99 -1.88 8.45
N ARG A 893 -0.87 -1.26 8.05
CA ARG A 893 0.21 -0.90 8.99
C ARG A 893 -0.26 0.00 10.15
N PRO A 894 -1.07 1.06 9.93
CA PRO A 894 -1.67 1.81 11.02
C PRO A 894 -2.59 0.95 11.89
N SER A 895 -3.40 0.09 11.27
CA SER A 895 -4.33 -0.82 11.97
C SER A 895 -3.62 -1.84 12.87
N LEU A 896 -2.41 -2.27 12.49
CA LEU A 896 -1.56 -3.11 13.35
C LEU A 896 -1.14 -2.38 14.64
N GLY A 897 -0.94 -1.07 14.55
CA GLY A 897 -0.69 -0.20 15.70
C GLY A 897 -1.95 0.01 16.54
N THR A 898 -3.09 0.29 15.91
CA THR A 898 -4.36 0.56 16.63
C THR A 898 -4.93 -0.69 17.30
N ALA A 899 -4.70 -1.88 16.75
CA ALA A 899 -5.14 -3.16 17.31
C ALA A 899 -4.57 -3.47 18.72
N LYS A 900 -3.45 -2.83 19.09
CA LYS A 900 -2.88 -2.94 20.45
C LYS A 900 -3.76 -2.31 21.51
N PHE A 901 -4.53 -1.27 21.16
CA PHE A 901 -5.36 -0.51 22.09
C PHE A 901 -6.72 -1.15 22.39
N GLU A 902 -7.13 -2.17 21.65
CA GLU A 902 -8.38 -2.89 21.97
C GLU A 902 -8.28 -3.63 23.32
N PRO A 903 -9.33 -3.64 24.16
CA PRO A 903 -9.32 -4.41 25.40
C PRO A 903 -9.08 -5.91 25.14
N GLN A 904 -8.26 -6.55 25.96
CA GLN A 904 -7.82 -7.95 25.80
C GLN A 904 -8.68 -8.93 26.62
N LEU A 905 -9.99 -9.00 26.32
CA LEU A 905 -10.93 -9.83 27.09
C LEU A 905 -10.71 -11.35 26.94
N SER A 906 -10.08 -11.79 25.84
CA SER A 906 -9.92 -13.21 25.49
C SER A 906 -8.46 -13.71 25.53
N GLY A 907 -7.53 -12.90 26.07
CA GLY A 907 -6.10 -13.22 26.12
C GLY A 907 -5.20 -12.20 25.43
N THR A 908 -3.88 -12.40 25.53
CA THR A 908 -2.86 -11.50 24.99
C THR A 908 -2.78 -11.60 23.47
N TRP A 909 -2.90 -10.48 22.76
CA TRP A 909 -2.76 -10.45 21.31
C TRP A 909 -1.27 -10.50 20.91
N PRO A 910 -0.85 -11.47 20.06
CA PRO A 910 0.56 -11.65 19.69
C PRO A 910 0.99 -10.61 18.62
N ALA A 911 1.12 -9.36 19.03
CA ALA A 911 1.43 -8.24 18.13
C ALA A 911 2.77 -8.40 17.38
N ALA A 912 3.76 -9.04 18.03
CA ALA A 912 5.07 -9.27 17.44
C ALA A 912 5.00 -10.23 16.24
N GLU A 913 4.25 -11.33 16.37
CA GLU A 913 4.09 -12.32 15.29
C GLU A 913 3.33 -11.76 14.10
N TYR A 914 2.26 -10.98 14.31
CA TYR A 914 1.58 -10.29 13.21
C TYR A 914 2.48 -9.25 12.52
N GLY A 915 3.33 -8.55 13.29
CA GLY A 915 4.33 -7.64 12.73
C GLY A 915 5.40 -8.36 11.91
N ARG A 916 5.83 -9.55 12.34
CA ARG A 916 6.76 -10.40 11.61
C ARG A 916 6.11 -10.96 10.34
N LEU A 917 4.87 -11.43 10.41
CA LEU A 917 4.09 -11.88 9.24
C LEU A 917 3.94 -10.76 8.20
N PHE A 918 3.63 -9.53 8.64
CA PHE A 918 3.56 -8.35 7.78
C PHE A 918 4.91 -8.08 7.07
N ALA A 919 6.03 -8.17 7.79
CA ALA A 919 7.35 -7.98 7.22
C ALA A 919 7.69 -9.09 6.19
N LEU A 920 7.35 -10.35 6.46
CA LEU A 920 7.55 -11.45 5.53
C LEU A 920 6.70 -11.31 4.27
N GLN A 921 5.42 -10.94 4.39
CA GLN A 921 4.57 -10.69 3.23
C GLN A 921 5.09 -9.53 2.37
N THR A 922 5.62 -8.48 3.00
CA THR A 922 6.26 -7.36 2.27
C THR A 922 7.48 -7.84 1.47
N ARG A 923 8.27 -8.76 2.03
CA ARG A 923 9.44 -9.36 1.35
C ARG A 923 9.02 -10.34 0.25
N MET A 924 7.98 -11.13 0.46
CA MET A 924 7.42 -12.03 -0.54
C MET A 924 6.92 -11.28 -1.78
N LEU A 925 6.28 -10.11 -1.58
CA LEU A 925 5.89 -9.25 -2.70
C LEU A 925 7.09 -8.67 -3.45
N LEU A 926 8.21 -8.42 -2.76
CA LEU A 926 9.45 -7.98 -3.40
C LEU A 926 10.06 -9.10 -4.25
N SER A 927 10.10 -10.35 -3.77
CA SER A 927 10.57 -11.48 -4.59
C SER A 927 9.67 -11.70 -5.81
N LEU A 928 8.35 -11.53 -5.69
CA LEU A 928 7.45 -11.56 -6.85
C LEU A 928 7.74 -10.41 -7.83
N ALA A 929 8.00 -9.20 -7.34
CA ALA A 929 8.35 -8.06 -8.19
C ALA A 929 9.69 -8.27 -8.94
N LEU A 930 10.69 -8.89 -8.29
CA LEU A 930 11.95 -9.27 -8.92
C LEU A 930 11.73 -10.33 -10.00
N LEU A 931 10.91 -11.35 -9.71
CA LEU A 931 10.55 -12.38 -10.68
C LEU A 931 9.92 -11.78 -11.94
N ILE A 932 8.93 -10.88 -11.77
CA ILE A 932 8.28 -10.16 -12.87
C ILE A 932 9.29 -9.38 -13.72
N THR A 933 10.22 -8.68 -13.05
CA THR A 933 11.23 -7.86 -13.72
C THR A 933 12.21 -8.72 -14.52
N SER A 934 12.64 -9.85 -13.95
CA SER A 934 13.50 -10.81 -14.64
C SER A 934 12.79 -11.48 -15.82
N PHE A 935 11.50 -11.83 -15.68
CA PHE A 935 10.70 -12.41 -16.76
C PHE A 935 10.58 -11.45 -17.95
N ALA A 936 10.41 -10.15 -17.70
CA ALA A 936 10.34 -9.15 -18.77
C ALA A 936 11.57 -9.18 -19.68
N LYS A 937 12.76 -9.42 -19.12
CA LYS A 937 14.04 -9.46 -19.85
C LYS A 937 14.37 -10.81 -20.51
N LEU A 938 13.86 -11.91 -19.96
CA LEU A 938 14.23 -13.26 -20.39
C LEU A 938 13.75 -13.61 -21.81
N ASP A 939 14.65 -14.08 -22.67
CA ASP A 939 14.29 -14.59 -24.00
C ASP A 939 13.52 -15.92 -23.93
N THR A 940 12.79 -16.26 -24.99
CA THR A 940 11.97 -17.49 -25.06
C THR A 940 12.78 -18.77 -24.81
N LYS A 941 14.04 -18.83 -25.28
CA LYS A 941 14.97 -19.95 -25.01
C LYS A 941 15.27 -20.10 -23.51
N TRP A 942 15.56 -19.00 -22.84
CA TRP A 942 15.90 -18.98 -21.42
C TRP A 942 14.65 -19.17 -20.53
N CYS A 943 13.47 -18.72 -20.98
CA CYS A 943 12.19 -19.08 -20.37
C CYS A 943 11.94 -20.60 -20.45
N SER A 944 12.16 -21.22 -21.61
CA SER A 944 12.06 -22.67 -21.78
C SER A 944 13.06 -23.42 -20.89
N ALA A 945 14.30 -22.92 -20.81
CA ALA A 945 15.31 -23.44 -19.89
C ALA A 945 14.85 -23.35 -18.43
N LEU A 946 14.28 -22.22 -17.99
CA LEU A 946 13.76 -22.06 -16.62
C LEU A 946 12.68 -23.10 -16.30
N VAL A 947 11.75 -23.32 -17.23
CA VAL A 947 10.61 -24.25 -17.04
C VAL A 947 11.08 -25.71 -16.95
N HIS A 948 11.94 -26.16 -17.86
CA HIS A 948 12.33 -27.58 -17.94
C HIS A 948 13.47 -27.95 -17.02
N ARG A 949 14.39 -27.01 -16.77
CA ARG A 949 15.66 -27.30 -16.11
C ARG A 949 15.64 -26.98 -14.62
N THR A 950 14.74 -26.12 -14.15
CA THR A 950 14.69 -25.80 -12.71
C THR A 950 13.71 -26.67 -11.94
N PRO A 951 14.06 -27.13 -10.73
CA PRO A 951 13.17 -27.96 -9.90
C PRO A 951 11.95 -27.16 -9.39
N PHE A 952 12.03 -25.83 -9.40
CA PHE A 952 10.98 -24.92 -8.97
C PHE A 952 9.72 -24.98 -9.85
N MET A 953 9.87 -25.34 -11.13
CA MET A 953 8.79 -25.38 -12.10
C MET A 953 8.15 -26.77 -12.25
N ASN A 954 8.55 -27.75 -11.41
CA ASN A 954 7.93 -29.07 -11.39
C ASN A 954 6.44 -28.96 -11.01
N PRO A 955 5.50 -29.47 -11.84
CA PRO A 955 4.06 -29.38 -11.57
C PRO A 955 3.63 -29.92 -10.20
N ASN A 956 4.25 -31.01 -9.74
CA ASN A 956 3.93 -31.60 -8.42
C ASN A 956 4.38 -30.67 -7.28
N PHE A 957 5.53 -30.02 -7.44
CA PHE A 957 6.03 -29.06 -6.47
C PHE A 957 5.20 -27.78 -6.48
N LEU A 958 4.82 -27.27 -7.66
CA LEU A 958 3.93 -26.12 -7.79
C LEU A 958 2.57 -26.37 -7.11
N SER A 959 2.02 -27.58 -7.24
CA SER A 959 0.82 -27.99 -6.49
C SER A 959 1.03 -27.94 -4.97
N ASP A 960 2.17 -28.43 -4.46
CA ASP A 960 2.53 -28.32 -3.04
C ASP A 960 2.63 -26.82 -2.60
N VAL A 961 3.16 -25.93 -3.44
CA VAL A 961 3.24 -24.48 -3.15
C VAL A 961 1.86 -23.81 -3.13
N PHE A 962 0.99 -24.07 -4.12
CA PHE A 962 -0.35 -23.48 -4.14
C PHE A 962 -1.24 -24.02 -3.01
N THR A 963 -1.13 -25.31 -2.69
CA THR A 963 -1.87 -25.92 -1.57
C THR A 963 -1.42 -25.36 -0.23
N THR A 964 -0.12 -25.19 0.02
CA THR A 964 0.37 -24.56 1.26
C THR A 964 -0.11 -23.12 1.41
N LEU A 965 -0.02 -22.29 0.36
CA LEU A 965 -0.52 -20.90 0.39
C LEU A 965 -2.04 -20.82 0.66
N THR A 966 -2.83 -21.69 0.03
CA THR A 966 -4.28 -21.74 0.26
C THR A 966 -4.64 -22.25 1.65
N ILE A 967 -3.92 -23.25 2.18
CA ILE A 967 -4.07 -23.73 3.56
C ILE A 967 -3.74 -22.62 4.57
N LEU A 968 -2.63 -21.91 4.39
CA LEU A 968 -2.22 -20.80 5.25
C LEU A 968 -3.25 -19.67 5.25
N SER A 969 -3.71 -19.28 4.05
CA SER A 969 -4.78 -18.29 3.89
C SER A 969 -6.06 -18.71 4.61
N ASN A 970 -6.55 -19.93 4.36
CA ASN A 970 -7.80 -20.42 4.95
C ASN A 970 -7.71 -20.59 6.47
N SER A 971 -6.58 -21.08 6.97
CA SER A 971 -6.29 -21.22 8.40
C SER A 971 -6.33 -19.86 9.11
N LEU A 972 -5.67 -18.84 8.56
CA LEU A 972 -5.72 -17.48 9.11
C LEU A 972 -7.10 -16.82 8.95
N MET A 973 -7.76 -17.00 7.81
CA MET A 973 -9.06 -16.39 7.53
C MET A 973 -10.11 -16.86 8.55
N ASN A 974 -10.17 -18.18 8.76
CA ASN A 974 -11.13 -18.83 9.65
C ASN A 974 -10.65 -18.89 11.10
N GLY A 975 -9.34 -18.77 11.35
CA GLY A 975 -8.74 -19.04 12.66
C GLY A 975 -8.73 -20.53 13.01
N SER A 976 -8.72 -21.42 12.01
CA SER A 976 -8.69 -22.87 12.21
C SER A 976 -7.23 -23.36 12.36
N PRO A 977 -6.98 -24.42 13.13
CA PRO A 977 -5.64 -24.98 13.28
C PRO A 977 -5.10 -25.47 11.93
N LEU A 978 -3.78 -25.42 11.77
CA LEU A 978 -3.12 -26.05 10.62
C LEU A 978 -3.24 -27.58 10.68
N PRO A 979 -3.16 -28.28 9.55
CA PRO A 979 -3.05 -29.74 9.51
C PRO A 979 -1.91 -30.25 10.39
N ALA A 980 -2.02 -31.51 10.84
CA ALA A 980 -1.08 -32.08 11.81
C ALA A 980 0.38 -32.12 11.34
N TYR A 981 0.57 -32.24 10.04
CA TYR A 981 1.87 -32.02 9.44
C TYR A 981 1.71 -31.29 8.11
N LEU A 982 2.40 -30.16 8.01
CA LEU A 982 2.59 -29.46 6.76
C LEU A 982 4.08 -29.58 6.40
N PRO A 983 4.44 -30.26 5.31
CA PRO A 983 5.84 -30.42 4.95
C PRO A 983 6.44 -29.08 4.55
N LYS A 984 7.70 -28.84 4.93
CA LYS A 984 8.43 -27.66 4.48
C LYS A 984 8.67 -27.76 2.98
N LEU A 985 8.37 -26.69 2.25
CA LEU A 985 8.47 -26.66 0.79
C LEU A 985 9.92 -26.86 0.34
N ARG A 986 10.91 -26.29 1.05
CA ARG A 986 12.33 -26.52 0.74
C ARG A 986 12.74 -27.99 0.82
N ASP A 987 12.23 -28.74 1.79
CA ASP A 987 12.52 -30.17 1.90
C ASP A 987 11.76 -30.98 0.83
N ARG A 988 10.56 -30.54 0.45
CA ARG A 988 9.80 -31.13 -0.67
C ARG A 988 10.48 -30.89 -2.02
N LEU A 989 11.12 -29.73 -2.19
CA LEU A 989 11.92 -29.42 -3.37
C LEU A 989 13.09 -30.40 -3.50
N VAL A 990 13.86 -30.59 -2.42
CA VAL A 990 14.94 -31.61 -2.34
C VAL A 990 14.41 -33.01 -2.68
N TYR A 991 13.24 -33.36 -2.14
CA TYR A 991 12.60 -34.65 -2.36
C TYR A 991 12.22 -34.87 -3.84
N HIS A 992 11.54 -33.92 -4.46
CA HIS A 992 11.11 -34.01 -5.86
C HIS A 992 12.31 -34.06 -6.80
N GLU A 993 13.38 -33.31 -6.52
CA GLU A 993 14.61 -33.36 -7.32
C GLU A 993 15.32 -34.72 -7.21
N TYR A 994 15.50 -35.23 -5.99
CA TYR A 994 16.12 -36.54 -5.77
C TYR A 994 15.39 -37.67 -6.52
N HIS A 995 14.05 -37.58 -6.60
CA HIS A 995 13.25 -38.57 -7.31
C HIS A 995 13.16 -38.33 -8.83
N ALA A 996 13.15 -37.07 -9.28
CA ALA A 996 13.21 -36.73 -10.70
C ALA A 996 14.54 -37.20 -11.34
N GLY A 997 15.66 -37.07 -10.62
CA GLY A 997 16.97 -37.57 -11.06
C GLY A 997 17.05 -39.08 -11.20
N LYS A 998 16.29 -39.85 -10.40
CA LYS A 998 16.17 -41.32 -10.56
C LYS A 998 15.40 -41.72 -11.80
N THR A 999 14.35 -40.98 -12.16
CA THR A 999 13.54 -41.27 -13.36
C THR A 999 14.24 -40.90 -14.66
N SER A 1000 15.05 -39.84 -14.70
CA SER A 1000 15.82 -39.43 -15.90
C SER A 1000 16.82 -40.52 -16.35
N ARG A 1001 17.46 -41.22 -15.41
CA ARG A 1001 18.40 -42.32 -15.72
C ARG A 1001 17.74 -43.62 -16.21
N LEU A 1002 16.41 -43.74 -16.14
CA LEU A 1002 15.67 -44.93 -16.58
C LEU A 1002 15.08 -44.79 -17.99
N THR A 1003 15.25 -43.66 -18.67
CA THR A 1003 14.77 -43.44 -20.05
C THR A 1003 15.92 -43.08 -21.00
N PRO A 1004 16.45 -44.02 -21.79
CA PRO A 1004 17.29 -43.69 -22.93
C PRO A 1004 16.37 -43.33 -24.11
N PHE A 1005 16.00 -42.06 -24.27
CA PHE A 1005 15.35 -41.61 -25.51
C PHE A 1005 15.81 -40.21 -25.92
N MET A 1006 16.21 -40.12 -27.20
CA MET A 1006 16.47 -38.93 -28.03
C MET A 1006 17.84 -38.24 -27.91
N ASN A 1007 18.91 -38.96 -28.23
CA ASN A 1007 20.01 -38.39 -29.02
C ASN A 1007 19.71 -38.60 -30.51
N SER A 1008 19.02 -37.67 -31.16
CA SER A 1008 19.05 -37.58 -32.62
C SER A 1008 20.14 -36.57 -33.01
N ARG A 1009 21.31 -37.12 -33.37
CA ARG A 1009 22.32 -36.42 -34.16
C ARG A 1009 21.74 -36.16 -35.55
N HIS A 1010 21.32 -34.92 -35.81
CA HIS A 1010 21.20 -34.43 -37.18
C HIS A 1010 22.56 -33.95 -37.68
N VAL A 1011 23.38 -34.86 -38.21
CA VAL A 1011 24.39 -34.53 -39.23
C VAL A 1011 24.55 -35.73 -40.18
N SER A 1012 24.19 -35.49 -41.45
CA SER A 1012 24.59 -36.18 -42.68
C SER A 1012 24.39 -37.70 -42.83
N ALA A 1013 23.36 -38.09 -43.57
CA ALA A 1013 23.43 -39.20 -44.53
C ALA A 1013 22.34 -39.02 -45.61
N GLN A 1014 22.69 -38.27 -46.66
CA GLN A 1014 22.01 -38.34 -47.95
C GLN A 1014 22.53 -39.58 -48.69
N LYS A 1015 21.62 -40.29 -49.36
CA LYS A 1015 21.79 -41.46 -50.25
C LYS A 1015 21.88 -42.83 -49.56
N LEU A 1016 20.80 -43.60 -49.66
CA LEU A 1016 20.72 -44.80 -50.52
C LEU A 1016 19.33 -45.45 -50.34
N ASP A 1017 18.55 -45.34 -51.41
CA ASP A 1017 17.69 -46.34 -52.07
C ASP A 1017 16.64 -47.14 -51.27
N GLU A 1018 15.38 -46.84 -51.62
CA GLU A 1018 14.47 -47.72 -52.38
C GLU A 1018 14.33 -49.19 -51.92
N GLU A 1019 13.17 -49.53 -51.34
CA GLU A 1019 12.19 -50.51 -51.91
C GLU A 1019 11.25 -51.13 -50.85
N LEU A 1020 10.00 -51.31 -51.28
CA LEU A 1020 8.96 -52.25 -50.84
C LEU A 1020 8.24 -52.09 -49.48
N ASN A 1021 7.03 -51.53 -49.61
CA ASN A 1021 5.80 -51.89 -48.89
C ASN A 1021 5.31 -53.32 -49.29
N PRO A 1022 4.21 -53.91 -48.74
CA PRO A 1022 3.36 -53.50 -47.61
C PRO A 1022 2.83 -54.66 -46.70
N SER A 1023 2.08 -54.26 -45.66
CA SER A 1023 0.85 -54.89 -45.10
C SER A 1023 0.89 -56.23 -44.33
N ILE A 1024 0.25 -56.26 -43.15
CA ILE A 1024 -1.04 -56.96 -42.87
C ILE A 1024 -1.36 -56.97 -41.35
N ASP A 1025 -2.52 -56.37 -41.04
CA ASP A 1025 -3.57 -56.71 -40.07
C ASP A 1025 -3.33 -57.06 -38.58
N THR A 1026 -3.88 -56.16 -37.75
CA THR A 1026 -4.94 -56.35 -36.73
C THR A 1026 -5.19 -57.74 -36.13
N SER A 1027 -5.22 -57.82 -34.80
CA SER A 1027 -6.45 -58.08 -34.01
C SER A 1027 -6.15 -58.33 -32.53
N SER A 1028 -7.21 -58.18 -31.75
CA SER A 1028 -7.31 -57.97 -30.31
C SER A 1028 -7.37 -59.23 -29.45
N SER A 1029 -7.18 -58.99 -28.14
CA SER A 1029 -7.99 -59.46 -26.98
C SER A 1029 -7.41 -60.53 -26.03
N ARG A 1030 -7.46 -60.17 -24.71
CA ARG A 1030 -7.88 -60.92 -23.48
C ARG A 1030 -7.43 -62.40 -23.31
N SER A 1031 -7.19 -62.95 -22.13
CA SER A 1031 -7.18 -62.57 -20.71
C SER A 1031 -6.66 -63.80 -19.91
N ASP A 1032 -6.36 -63.58 -18.63
CA ASP A 1032 -6.53 -64.54 -17.50
C ASP A 1032 -5.38 -65.43 -16.97
N LEU A 1033 -4.99 -65.06 -15.73
CA LEU A 1033 -4.96 -65.88 -14.49
C LEU A 1033 -3.91 -67.01 -14.30
N GLY A 1034 -2.95 -66.75 -13.40
CA GLY A 1034 -2.96 -67.41 -12.09
C GLY A 1034 -1.78 -68.32 -11.67
N LYS A 1035 -1.25 -68.05 -10.45
CA LYS A 1035 -0.51 -68.94 -9.51
C LYS A 1035 0.91 -69.35 -9.95
N GLY A 1036 1.94 -69.50 -9.10
CA GLY A 1036 2.12 -69.43 -7.65
C GLY A 1036 3.49 -70.05 -7.29
N ASN A 1037 4.03 -69.68 -6.12
CA ASN A 1037 5.07 -70.36 -5.32
C ASN A 1037 6.53 -70.49 -5.82
N ALA A 1038 7.39 -69.69 -5.17
CA ALA A 1038 8.47 -70.08 -4.24
C ALA A 1038 9.40 -71.28 -4.54
N ARG A 1039 10.71 -70.94 -4.43
CA ARG A 1039 11.82 -71.69 -3.81
C ARG A 1039 12.65 -72.61 -4.74
N ALA A 1040 13.87 -72.15 -5.10
CA ALA A 1040 15.12 -72.90 -4.94
C ALA A 1040 16.32 -72.07 -5.42
N SER A 1041 17.29 -71.94 -4.52
CA SER A 1041 18.64 -71.42 -4.68
C SER A 1041 19.57 -72.42 -5.40
N ARG A 1042 20.43 -71.95 -6.31
CA ARG A 1042 21.77 -72.49 -6.66
C ARG A 1042 22.44 -71.55 -7.66
N GLU A 1043 23.46 -70.79 -7.24
CA GLU A 1043 24.91 -71.10 -7.33
C GLU A 1043 25.60 -70.35 -8.48
N ARG A 1044 26.46 -69.40 -8.05
CA ARG A 1044 27.79 -69.01 -8.58
C ARG A 1044 27.98 -68.57 -10.04
N GLY A 1045 28.61 -67.41 -10.15
CA GLY A 1045 29.40 -66.92 -11.29
C GLY A 1045 29.49 -65.39 -11.24
N ALA A 1046 30.29 -64.83 -10.34
CA ALA A 1046 31.61 -64.27 -10.67
C ALA A 1046 31.51 -63.12 -11.70
N LEU A 1047 31.48 -61.89 -11.19
CA LEU A 1047 32.00 -60.63 -11.79
C LEU A 1047 31.60 -59.49 -10.84
N GLY A 1048 32.52 -59.06 -9.99
CA GLY A 1048 32.28 -58.00 -9.01
C GLY A 1048 33.57 -57.22 -8.80
N GLU A 1049 33.80 -56.25 -9.68
CA GLU A 1049 34.83 -55.20 -9.51
C GLU A 1049 34.41 -53.89 -10.21
N HIS A 1050 33.10 -53.68 -10.45
CA HIS A 1050 32.55 -52.46 -11.06
C HIS A 1050 31.47 -51.76 -10.22
N ASP A 1051 31.17 -52.25 -9.01
CA ASP A 1051 30.14 -51.65 -8.16
C ASP A 1051 30.66 -50.52 -7.23
N ASP A 1052 31.99 -50.39 -7.05
CA ASP A 1052 32.55 -49.39 -6.13
C ASP A 1052 32.55 -47.96 -6.71
N ASP A 1053 32.66 -47.81 -8.04
CA ASP A 1053 32.53 -46.52 -8.72
C ASP A 1053 31.07 -46.04 -8.77
N GLU A 1054 30.10 -46.96 -8.76
CA GLU A 1054 28.67 -46.63 -8.77
C GLU A 1054 28.18 -46.13 -7.40
N VAL A 1055 28.89 -46.45 -6.32
CA VAL A 1055 28.59 -45.96 -4.96
C VAL A 1055 29.20 -44.59 -4.70
N LEU A 1056 30.34 -44.24 -5.30
CA LEU A 1056 30.93 -42.90 -5.20
C LEU A 1056 30.09 -41.83 -5.92
N LEU A 1057 29.47 -42.17 -7.04
CA LEU A 1057 28.51 -41.32 -7.76
C LEU A 1057 27.18 -41.08 -7.00
N ARG A 1058 26.88 -41.88 -5.96
CA ARG A 1058 25.71 -41.66 -5.06
C ARG A 1058 25.95 -40.56 -4.03
N SER A 1059 27.17 -40.02 -3.92
CA SER A 1059 27.55 -39.01 -2.92
C SER A 1059 27.29 -37.56 -3.34
N ALA A 1060 27.05 -37.30 -4.64
CA ALA A 1060 26.63 -36.00 -5.13
C ALA A 1060 25.18 -35.72 -4.69
N GLY A 1061 25.01 -34.81 -3.71
CA GLY A 1061 23.68 -34.34 -3.28
C GLY A 1061 22.91 -33.67 -4.42
N PRO A 1062 21.60 -33.42 -4.25
CA PRO A 1062 20.76 -32.85 -5.31
C PRO A 1062 21.29 -31.45 -5.70
N ALA A 1063 21.75 -31.32 -6.94
CA ALA A 1063 22.60 -30.23 -7.42
C ALA A 1063 21.83 -28.93 -7.75
N HIS A 1064 20.51 -28.98 -7.95
CA HIS A 1064 19.70 -27.89 -8.50
C HIS A 1064 18.81 -27.16 -7.45
N VAL A 1065 18.74 -27.65 -6.21
CA VAL A 1065 17.74 -27.23 -5.21
C VAL A 1065 17.91 -25.77 -4.73
N ASP A 1066 19.14 -25.31 -4.53
CA ASP A 1066 19.42 -24.03 -3.85
C ASP A 1066 20.20 -23.04 -4.72
N GLY A 1067 20.11 -23.20 -6.04
CA GLY A 1067 20.90 -22.42 -6.99
C GLY A 1067 22.40 -22.71 -6.88
N SER A 1068 22.81 -23.92 -6.51
CA SER A 1068 24.19 -24.38 -6.75
C SER A 1068 24.44 -24.62 -8.24
N SER A 1069 23.39 -24.97 -8.98
CA SER A 1069 23.31 -24.89 -10.43
C SER A 1069 21.94 -24.29 -10.81
N ILE A 1070 21.92 -23.45 -11.84
CA ILE A 1070 20.72 -22.74 -12.33
C ILE A 1070 19.84 -23.69 -13.19
N GLY A 1071 19.63 -24.92 -12.74
CA GLY A 1071 18.98 -25.96 -13.55
C GLY A 1071 19.85 -26.51 -14.70
N ILE A 1072 20.94 -25.85 -15.07
CA ILE A 1072 21.89 -26.37 -16.05
C ILE A 1072 22.68 -27.51 -15.39
N GLU A 1073 22.68 -28.70 -15.99
CA GLU A 1073 23.49 -29.83 -15.52
C GLU A 1073 24.98 -29.45 -15.53
N LEU A 1074 25.74 -29.92 -14.54
CA LEU A 1074 27.19 -29.66 -14.44
C LEU A 1074 27.94 -30.12 -15.69
N ASP A 1075 27.44 -31.17 -16.35
CA ASP A 1075 28.00 -31.75 -17.58
C ASP A 1075 27.71 -30.89 -18.83
N GLU A 1076 26.67 -30.05 -18.79
CA GLU A 1076 26.29 -29.11 -19.87
C GLU A 1076 26.79 -27.68 -19.62
N LEU A 1077 27.34 -27.39 -18.43
CA LEU A 1077 27.82 -26.07 -18.09
C LEU A 1077 29.11 -25.79 -18.89
N THR A 1078 29.00 -24.91 -19.87
CA THR A 1078 30.15 -24.42 -20.65
C THR A 1078 30.48 -22.98 -20.29
N LEU A 1079 31.72 -22.57 -20.54
CA LEU A 1079 32.15 -21.19 -20.34
C LEU A 1079 31.29 -20.21 -21.18
N ASP A 1080 30.85 -20.62 -22.36
CA ASP A 1080 30.00 -19.81 -23.24
C ASP A 1080 28.62 -19.54 -22.62
N VAL A 1081 28.08 -20.50 -21.86
CA VAL A 1081 26.81 -20.34 -21.13
C VAL A 1081 26.97 -19.37 -19.94
N LEU A 1082 28.11 -19.39 -19.25
CA LEU A 1082 28.41 -18.40 -18.20
C LEU A 1082 28.57 -16.99 -18.75
N LEU A 1083 29.08 -16.87 -19.98
CA LEU A 1083 29.26 -15.60 -20.69
C LEU A 1083 27.99 -15.10 -21.39
N ASP A 1084 26.86 -15.82 -21.37
CA ASP A 1084 25.60 -15.34 -21.98
C ASP A 1084 25.06 -14.10 -21.22
N GLU A 1085 24.59 -13.09 -21.96
CA GLU A 1085 24.01 -11.85 -21.42
C GLU A 1085 22.70 -12.07 -20.64
N GLN A 1086 21.98 -13.16 -20.95
CA GLN A 1086 20.68 -13.49 -20.33
C GLN A 1086 20.82 -14.26 -19.01
N LEU A 1087 22.00 -14.80 -18.71
CA LEU A 1087 22.23 -15.59 -17.49
C LEU A 1087 21.96 -14.81 -16.20
N PRO A 1088 22.33 -13.51 -16.05
CA PRO A 1088 22.00 -12.75 -14.86
C PRO A 1088 20.49 -12.63 -14.60
N ALA A 1089 19.69 -12.38 -15.63
CA ALA A 1089 18.22 -12.34 -15.50
C ALA A 1089 17.66 -13.72 -15.10
N HIS A 1090 18.17 -14.79 -15.70
CA HIS A 1090 17.77 -16.16 -15.38
C HIS A 1090 18.12 -16.53 -13.92
N SER A 1091 19.33 -16.22 -13.48
CA SER A 1091 19.77 -16.45 -12.10
C SER A 1091 18.96 -15.64 -11.08
N THR A 1092 18.56 -14.42 -11.45
CA THR A 1092 17.71 -13.56 -10.62
C THR A 1092 16.32 -14.16 -10.45
N ALA A 1093 15.73 -14.72 -11.51
CA ALA A 1093 14.47 -15.45 -11.45
C ALA A 1093 14.57 -16.66 -10.49
N VAL A 1094 15.64 -17.45 -10.59
CA VAL A 1094 15.89 -18.63 -9.73
C VAL A 1094 16.04 -18.23 -8.26
N ILE A 1095 16.82 -17.19 -7.97
CA ILE A 1095 16.99 -16.69 -6.58
C ILE A 1095 15.67 -16.12 -6.05
N ALA A 1096 14.90 -15.41 -6.89
CA ALA A 1096 13.59 -14.90 -6.52
C ALA A 1096 12.61 -16.03 -6.16
N LEU A 1097 12.60 -17.13 -6.93
CA LEU A 1097 11.81 -18.33 -6.64
C LEU A 1097 12.24 -19.01 -5.33
N SER A 1098 13.54 -19.23 -5.14
CA SER A 1098 14.09 -19.79 -3.89
C SER A 1098 13.74 -18.94 -2.66
N SER A 1099 13.86 -17.62 -2.79
CA SER A 1099 13.47 -16.66 -1.75
C SER A 1099 11.96 -16.69 -1.49
N LEU A 1100 11.12 -16.76 -2.52
CA LEU A 1100 9.68 -16.85 -2.37
C LEU A 1100 9.31 -18.06 -1.49
N ILE A 1101 9.85 -19.23 -1.82
CA ILE A 1101 9.60 -20.49 -1.11
C ILE A 1101 10.10 -20.41 0.33
N ALA A 1102 11.27 -19.80 0.56
CA ALA A 1102 11.78 -19.50 1.89
C ALA A 1102 10.77 -18.77 2.76
N ARG A 1103 10.13 -17.73 2.18
CA ARG A 1103 9.20 -16.89 2.92
C ARG A 1103 7.91 -17.62 3.21
N VAL A 1104 7.45 -18.48 2.29
CA VAL A 1104 6.29 -19.35 2.56
C VAL A 1104 6.58 -20.29 3.72
N ASP A 1105 7.75 -20.94 3.77
CA ASP A 1105 8.15 -21.80 4.90
C ASP A 1105 8.21 -21.03 6.22
N GLU A 1106 8.80 -19.83 6.25
CA GLU A 1106 8.80 -18.98 7.45
C GLU A 1106 7.38 -18.56 7.87
N MET A 1107 6.49 -18.35 6.91
CA MET A 1107 5.09 -18.04 7.17
C MET A 1107 4.33 -19.23 7.75
N VAL A 1108 4.64 -20.47 7.34
CA VAL A 1108 4.11 -21.69 7.98
C VAL A 1108 4.44 -21.70 9.47
N ASP A 1109 5.70 -21.42 9.84
CA ASP A 1109 6.14 -21.39 11.24
C ASP A 1109 5.35 -20.35 12.05
N ILE A 1110 5.16 -19.13 11.50
CA ILE A 1110 4.40 -18.08 12.19
C ILE A 1110 2.92 -18.44 12.30
N VAL A 1111 2.29 -18.92 11.21
CA VAL A 1111 0.87 -19.30 11.25
C VAL A 1111 0.63 -20.46 12.20
N CYS A 1112 1.58 -21.40 12.30
CA CYS A 1112 1.57 -22.44 13.32
C CYS A 1112 1.55 -21.86 14.74
N THR A 1113 2.37 -20.84 15.03
CA THR A 1113 2.32 -20.19 16.36
C THR A 1113 1.01 -19.43 16.61
N LEU A 1114 0.38 -18.88 15.56
CA LEU A 1114 -0.83 -18.06 15.67
C LEU A 1114 -2.13 -18.89 15.76
N CYS A 1115 -2.23 -19.96 14.98
CA CYS A 1115 -3.45 -20.77 14.83
C CYS A 1115 -3.35 -22.15 15.50
N GLY A 1116 -2.14 -22.56 15.91
CA GLY A 1116 -1.86 -23.91 16.38
C GLY A 1116 -1.83 -24.95 15.25
N GLN A 1117 -1.50 -26.18 15.63
CA GLN A 1117 -1.54 -27.36 14.76
C GLN A 1117 -2.52 -28.38 15.33
N ALA A 1118 -3.23 -29.09 14.45
CA ALA A 1118 -3.98 -30.27 14.83
C ALA A 1118 -2.99 -31.34 15.33
N THR A 1119 -3.19 -31.93 16.51
CA THR A 1119 -2.27 -32.95 17.04
C THR A 1119 -2.95 -34.30 17.07
N PHE A 1120 -2.32 -35.30 16.47
CA PHE A 1120 -2.76 -36.70 16.53
C PHE A 1120 -1.60 -37.54 17.07
N ARG A 1121 -1.68 -37.94 18.35
CA ARG A 1121 -0.57 -38.64 19.05
C ARG A 1121 0.00 -39.83 18.28
N GLY A 1122 -0.85 -40.64 17.64
CA GLY A 1122 -0.42 -41.79 16.85
C GLY A 1122 0.36 -41.39 15.60
N TYR A 1123 -0.08 -40.32 14.94
CA TYR A 1123 0.59 -39.78 13.75
C TYR A 1123 1.95 -39.16 14.11
N ASP A 1124 2.03 -38.38 15.19
CA ASP A 1124 3.29 -37.76 15.64
C ASP A 1124 4.35 -38.83 15.98
N THR A 1125 3.92 -39.94 16.59
CA THR A 1125 4.81 -41.06 16.93
C THR A 1125 5.30 -41.78 15.67
N LEU A 1126 4.40 -42.02 14.71
CA LEU A 1126 4.75 -42.58 13.41
C LEU A 1126 5.74 -41.69 12.66
N GLN A 1127 5.51 -40.38 12.67
CA GLN A 1127 6.38 -39.41 12.02
C GLN A 1127 7.78 -39.43 12.64
N ARG A 1128 7.91 -39.40 13.97
CA ARG A 1128 9.22 -39.51 14.64
C ARG A 1128 9.94 -40.79 14.24
N HIS A 1129 9.24 -41.92 14.23
CA HIS A 1129 9.83 -43.19 13.76
C HIS A 1129 10.29 -43.15 12.30
N TYR A 1130 9.56 -42.46 11.41
CA TYR A 1130 9.98 -42.27 10.03
C TYR A 1130 11.20 -41.37 9.92
N MET A 1131 11.21 -40.23 10.63
CA MET A 1131 12.37 -39.31 10.66
C MET A 1131 13.61 -40.01 11.23
N ASP A 1132 13.50 -40.76 12.33
CA ASP A 1132 14.60 -41.54 12.91
C ASP A 1132 15.16 -42.58 11.92
N ARG A 1133 14.29 -43.19 11.11
CA ARG A 1133 14.70 -44.15 10.06
C ARG A 1133 15.44 -43.46 8.93
N GLU A 1134 14.93 -42.31 8.49
CA GLU A 1134 15.59 -41.51 7.45
C GLU A 1134 16.94 -40.98 7.93
N GLU A 1135 17.02 -40.45 9.15
CA GLU A 1135 18.27 -39.98 9.76
C GLU A 1135 19.32 -41.09 9.83
N LYS A 1136 18.93 -42.31 10.21
CA LYS A 1136 19.84 -43.47 10.19
C LYS A 1136 20.32 -43.83 8.79
N ALA A 1137 19.46 -43.69 7.78
CA ALA A 1137 19.81 -43.95 6.38
C ALA A 1137 20.79 -42.89 5.82
N PHE A 1138 20.65 -41.62 6.22
CA PHE A 1138 21.57 -40.55 5.81
C PHE A 1138 22.86 -40.51 6.64
N GLY A 1139 22.81 -40.80 7.94
CA GLY A 1139 23.95 -40.83 8.86
C GLY A 1139 24.97 -41.92 8.53
N GLY A 1140 24.55 -43.02 7.89
CA GLY A 1140 25.45 -44.07 7.40
C GLY A 1140 26.51 -43.56 6.40
N GLY A 1141 26.27 -42.44 5.72
CA GLY A 1141 27.24 -41.80 4.81
C GLY A 1141 28.23 -40.85 5.50
N PHE A 1142 27.96 -40.39 6.72
CA PHE A 1142 28.84 -39.45 7.45
C PHE A 1142 29.95 -40.16 8.22
N SER A 1143 29.79 -41.45 8.56
CA SER A 1143 30.74 -42.22 9.38
C SER A 1143 31.98 -42.72 8.63
N ARG A 1144 32.14 -42.45 7.33
CA ARG A 1144 33.24 -43.02 6.50
C ARG A 1144 34.32 -42.03 6.05
N VAL A 1145 34.24 -40.75 6.41
CA VAL A 1145 35.19 -39.72 5.92
C VAL A 1145 36.16 -39.21 7.01
N GLY A 1146 36.20 -39.85 8.18
CA GLY A 1146 36.93 -39.32 9.34
C GLY A 1146 38.07 -40.15 9.94
N ASP A 1147 38.20 -41.45 9.64
CA ASP A 1147 39.07 -42.33 10.45
C ASP A 1147 40.44 -42.66 9.84
N ASP A 1148 40.73 -42.28 8.59
CA ASP A 1148 42.01 -42.66 7.94
C ASP A 1148 43.15 -41.62 8.07
N ASN A 1149 42.98 -40.53 8.83
CA ASN A 1149 44.06 -39.54 9.04
C ASN A 1149 44.49 -39.34 10.51
N ARG A 1150 44.33 -40.40 11.33
CA ARG A 1150 45.01 -40.51 12.63
C ARG A 1150 45.90 -41.75 12.67
N ARG A 1151 46.98 -41.74 11.89
CA ARG A 1151 48.27 -42.36 12.23
C ARG A 1151 49.42 -41.61 11.60
#